data_AF-A0A917W7J4-F1
#
_entry.id   AF-A0A917W7J4-F1
#
_cell.length_a   1.000
_cell.length_b   1.000
_cell.length_c   1.000
_cell.angle_alpha   90.00
_cell.angle_beta   90.00
_cell.angle_gamma   90.00
#
_symmetry.space_group_name_H-M   'P 1'
#
loop_
_entity.id
_entity.type
_entity.pdbx_description
1 polymer ?
#
loop_
_entity_poly.entity_id
_entity_poly.type
_entity_poly.pdbx_seq_one_letter_code
_entity_poly.pdbx_strand_id
1 'polypeptide(L)'
;MNAILGAEYLPTGALPMTSVVTTVTYGSAARATVRRRDAALPIDVPLDELADYVARSGSRRSVLEVVSADVEVPANLLRLGFAFVDTPGVGSEDELSTATTRQYLPQADAAVFVTGFDSPLTATELSFVSELQQRVGRLFVVINKRDLVSSDQVAEVESYVSERLAERDVSGQSVHSVSALKALQARTAGDHQMLAESGLPALEKDLLGFLTREKAQLLLDRAAQRAEELVADLQRDLRLGELGSDVETANEITHRVETEVAGLRAQVADTVVRLDQTASQALSRLLRARRASWRAELHSELSRTTDDMIRIVDEGSPEGREGSDVSSADIATLLTRSTQPTYEAWWNKHVAATREALTTAAAELIGDLTGTDGAVVAMGRRAAELSGDRPSDDQGWSVADVPCFSIAPATWTIPVDFGRRARRRGPTTEEFQAATATGIELASDRALAELHDRLVAAIPRWVERFADVARHDVDQAVTRFRHQLTVPPSDTDRQAVADLATGLPTFRTGLRDLVDDTSPVAVEAVDPRGAMPSPATTRQLPTNGALTCVICSRLQRALSEVLSHEQFRLATMQRAQAEHASEGGFCRLHTWEYAAMASPVGISAGYARLAETLAAALDEVAAQRPASLDVPTTGREFAPDLARAVGEQVTRTDSCRVCIELARVEAEQAAIVAHSPNPVQEAAMTGGDRTPVLCLHHLAAVLAARPDTHRARTLTRALAAQLHRASEDMRSFVLAREAIRRGLITTEENKAYEDVLRLIAGLPALARPWKQSED
;
A
#
# COMPACT_ATOMS: atom_id res chain seq x y z
N MET A 1 -15.73 16.02 7.61
CA MET A 1 -15.44 15.81 6.18
C MET A 1 -16.70 15.71 5.31
N ASN A 2 -17.60 14.74 5.51
CA ASN A 2 -18.84 14.62 4.71
C ASN A 2 -19.64 15.92 4.59
N ALA A 3 -19.77 16.69 5.68
CA ALA A 3 -20.44 17.99 5.66
C ALA A 3 -19.78 19.02 4.71
N ILE A 4 -18.44 19.02 4.61
CA ILE A 4 -17.65 19.88 3.70
C ILE A 4 -17.82 19.39 2.25
N LEU A 5 -17.83 18.07 2.03
CA LEU A 5 -18.00 17.47 0.71
C LEU A 5 -19.45 17.59 0.20
N GLY A 6 -20.41 17.84 1.11
CA GLY A 6 -21.81 18.06 0.83
C GLY A 6 -22.66 16.78 0.67
N ALA A 7 -22.07 15.61 0.88
CA ALA A 7 -22.77 14.32 0.87
C ALA A 7 -22.04 13.28 1.73
N GLU A 8 -22.71 12.16 2.00
CA GLU A 8 -22.16 11.02 2.73
C GLU A 8 -21.31 10.14 1.82
N TYR A 9 -20.04 10.52 1.63
CA TYR A 9 -19.08 9.74 0.84
C TYR A 9 -18.20 8.84 1.72
N LEU A 10 -17.95 9.25 2.96
CA LEU A 10 -17.11 8.53 3.90
C LEU A 10 -17.96 7.85 4.98
N PRO A 11 -17.54 6.69 5.48
CA PRO A 11 -18.27 5.98 6.53
C PRO A 11 -18.31 6.78 7.84
N THR A 12 -19.48 6.81 8.48
CA THR A 12 -19.72 7.44 9.78
C THR A 12 -20.23 6.39 10.78
N GLY A 13 -19.86 6.52 12.05
CA GLY A 13 -20.23 5.54 13.08
C GLY A 13 -19.78 5.96 14.48
N ALA A 14 -20.35 5.31 15.50
CA ALA A 14 -20.02 5.54 16.90
C ALA A 14 -18.70 4.87 17.35
N LEU A 15 -18.20 3.92 16.55
CA LEU A 15 -16.90 3.26 16.73
C LEU A 15 -15.88 3.84 15.73
N PRO A 16 -14.56 3.68 15.94
CA PRO A 16 -13.54 4.16 15.00
C PRO A 16 -13.74 3.59 13.58
N MET A 17 -14.14 4.46 12.64
CA MET A 17 -14.47 4.09 11.25
C MET A 17 -13.32 4.27 10.26
N THR A 18 -12.20 4.87 10.67
CA THR A 18 -11.00 5.05 9.85
C THR A 18 -9.80 4.45 10.55
N SER A 19 -9.31 3.35 10.00
CA SER A 19 -8.13 2.62 10.49
C SER A 19 -7.05 2.45 9.41
N VAL A 20 -7.33 3.02 8.25
CA VAL A 20 -6.50 3.06 7.05
C VAL A 20 -6.53 4.50 6.55
N VAL A 21 -5.40 5.00 6.06
CA VAL A 21 -5.33 6.35 5.50
C VAL A 21 -6.20 6.42 4.24
N THR A 22 -7.14 7.36 4.23
CA THR A 22 -8.10 7.54 3.14
C THR A 22 -7.91 8.90 2.50
N THR A 23 -7.43 8.93 1.26
CA THR A 23 -7.26 10.17 0.49
C THR A 23 -8.55 10.47 -0.26
N VAL A 24 -9.06 11.69 -0.15
CA VAL A 24 -10.23 12.16 -0.89
C VAL A 24 -9.83 13.22 -1.90
N THR A 25 -10.04 12.97 -3.18
CA THR A 25 -9.64 13.83 -4.29
C THR A 25 -10.82 14.14 -5.22
N TYR A 26 -10.62 15.09 -6.15
CA TYR A 26 -11.65 15.41 -7.12
C TYR A 26 -11.82 14.30 -8.16
N GLY A 27 -13.06 13.83 -8.28
CA GLY A 27 -13.51 12.90 -9.33
C GLY A 27 -14.64 13.50 -10.15
N SER A 28 -14.71 13.16 -11.44
CA SER A 28 -15.91 13.48 -12.23
C SER A 28 -17.14 12.66 -11.81
N ALA A 29 -16.92 11.52 -11.16
CA ALA A 29 -17.93 10.66 -10.56
C ALA A 29 -17.42 10.19 -9.19
N ALA A 30 -18.35 9.82 -8.31
CA ALA A 30 -18.00 9.27 -7.01
C ALA A 30 -17.47 7.83 -7.19
N ARG A 31 -16.22 7.58 -6.81
CA ARG A 31 -15.55 6.29 -6.91
C ARG A 31 -14.63 6.11 -5.71
N ALA A 32 -14.52 4.88 -5.22
CA ALA A 32 -13.50 4.53 -4.24
C ALA A 32 -12.62 3.42 -4.81
N THR A 33 -11.34 3.50 -4.51
CA THR A 33 -10.36 2.46 -4.82
C THR A 33 -9.56 2.14 -3.57
N VAL A 34 -9.16 0.89 -3.41
CA VAL A 34 -8.39 0.44 -2.24
C VAL A 34 -7.09 -0.19 -2.71
N ARG A 35 -6.00 0.16 -2.03
CA ARG A 35 -4.68 -0.45 -2.24
C ARG A 35 -4.43 -1.48 -1.16
N ARG A 36 -4.04 -2.67 -1.60
CA ARG A 36 -3.65 -3.78 -0.74
C ARG A 36 -2.13 -3.84 -0.63
N ARG A 37 -1.64 -4.41 0.47
CA ARG A 37 -0.21 -4.66 0.65
C ARG A 37 0.31 -5.54 -0.49
N ASP A 38 1.45 -5.14 -1.06
CA ASP A 38 2.16 -5.85 -2.14
C ASP A 38 1.35 -6.08 -3.44
N ALA A 39 0.20 -5.42 -3.61
CA ALA A 39 -0.60 -5.48 -4.83
C ALA A 39 -0.20 -4.38 -5.83
N ALA A 40 0.04 -4.76 -7.09
CA ALA A 40 0.44 -3.83 -8.14
C ALA A 40 -0.70 -2.89 -8.60
N LEU A 41 -1.96 -3.30 -8.43
CA LEU A 41 -3.13 -2.55 -8.88
C LEU A 41 -4.11 -2.30 -7.71
N PRO A 42 -4.73 -1.10 -7.66
CA PRO A 42 -5.82 -0.82 -6.73
C PRO A 42 -7.11 -1.53 -7.18
N ILE A 43 -7.98 -1.83 -6.23
CA ILE A 43 -9.28 -2.46 -6.46
C ILE A 43 -10.37 -1.40 -6.40
N ASP A 44 -11.24 -1.37 -7.41
CA ASP A 44 -12.44 -0.55 -7.37
C ASP A 44 -13.45 -1.10 -6.38
N VAL A 45 -13.91 -0.24 -5.47
CA VAL A 45 -14.92 -0.60 -4.48
C VAL A 45 -16.11 0.34 -4.57
N PRO A 46 -17.34 -0.19 -4.44
CA PRO A 46 -18.52 0.65 -4.23
C PRO A 46 -18.35 1.51 -2.96
N LEU A 47 -18.78 2.76 -3.02
CA LEU A 47 -18.66 3.72 -1.91
C LEU A 47 -19.44 3.29 -0.66
N ASP A 48 -20.59 2.64 -0.85
CA ASP A 48 -21.41 2.06 0.21
C ASP A 48 -20.74 0.86 0.90
N GLU A 49 -19.87 0.14 0.19
CA GLU A 49 -19.04 -0.92 0.76
C GLU A 49 -17.72 -0.42 1.38
N LEU A 50 -17.36 0.86 1.19
CA LEU A 50 -16.06 1.40 1.63
C LEU A 50 -15.78 1.13 3.11
N ALA A 51 -16.81 1.17 3.96
CA ALA A 51 -16.72 0.87 5.38
C ALA A 51 -16.09 -0.50 5.67
N ASP A 52 -16.38 -1.54 4.87
CA ASP A 52 -15.84 -2.89 5.05
C ASP A 52 -14.33 -2.99 4.82
N TYR A 53 -13.77 -2.00 4.12
CA TYR A 53 -12.35 -1.94 3.74
C TYR A 53 -11.53 -1.01 4.64
N VAL A 54 -12.12 0.10 5.10
CA VAL A 54 -11.37 1.14 5.85
C VAL A 54 -11.66 1.15 7.36
N ALA A 55 -12.83 0.64 7.79
CA ALA A 55 -13.20 0.63 9.20
C ALA A 55 -12.45 -0.44 9.99
N ARG A 56 -12.27 -0.18 11.29
CA ARG A 56 -11.57 -1.12 12.18
C ARG A 56 -12.32 -2.46 12.28
N SER A 57 -13.65 -2.41 12.31
CA SER A 57 -14.54 -3.58 12.31
C SER A 57 -14.82 -4.11 10.90
N GLY A 58 -14.18 -3.57 9.86
CA GLY A 58 -14.44 -3.95 8.48
C GLY A 58 -14.05 -5.39 8.22
N SER A 59 -15.00 -6.18 7.71
CA SER A 59 -14.84 -7.63 7.49
C SER A 59 -13.78 -7.95 6.43
N ARG A 60 -13.53 -7.03 5.50
CA ARG A 60 -12.63 -7.24 4.34
C ARG A 60 -11.24 -6.66 4.56
N ARG A 61 -11.06 -5.71 5.49
CA ARG A 61 -9.79 -5.01 5.73
C ARG A 61 -8.62 -5.95 6.04
N SER A 62 -8.77 -6.79 7.06
CA SER A 62 -7.70 -7.70 7.51
C SER A 62 -7.46 -8.83 6.51
N VAL A 63 -8.54 -9.35 5.92
CA VAL A 63 -8.50 -10.42 4.91
C VAL A 63 -7.80 -9.96 3.62
N LEU A 64 -7.98 -8.71 3.23
CA LEU A 64 -7.39 -8.15 2.01
C LEU A 64 -6.11 -7.36 2.29
N GLU A 65 -5.68 -7.20 3.54
CA GLU A 65 -4.51 -6.42 3.92
C GLU A 65 -4.50 -5.00 3.30
N VAL A 66 -5.61 -4.27 3.47
CA VAL A 66 -5.76 -2.91 2.91
C VAL A 66 -4.78 -1.94 3.60
N VAL A 67 -4.03 -1.17 2.80
CA VAL A 67 -2.98 -0.22 3.26
C VAL A 67 -3.39 1.23 3.05
N SER A 68 -4.13 1.53 1.97
CA SER A 68 -4.69 2.87 1.73
C SER A 68 -5.99 2.78 0.94
N ALA A 69 -6.80 3.84 1.00
CA ALA A 69 -7.96 4.01 0.14
C ALA A 69 -7.91 5.39 -0.53
N ASP A 70 -8.31 5.45 -1.80
CA ASP A 70 -8.43 6.69 -2.56
C ASP A 70 -9.89 6.85 -3.01
N VAL A 71 -10.51 7.97 -2.63
CA VAL A 71 -11.92 8.28 -2.85
C VAL A 71 -12.02 9.52 -3.73
N GLU A 72 -12.48 9.35 -4.96
CA GLU A 72 -12.71 10.44 -5.90
C GLU A 72 -14.17 10.88 -5.80
N VAL A 73 -14.45 12.17 -5.60
CA VAL A 73 -15.83 12.69 -5.50
C VAL A 73 -16.03 13.98 -6.29
N PRO A 74 -17.24 14.23 -6.81
CA PRO A 74 -17.56 15.43 -7.58
C PRO A 74 -17.85 16.64 -6.67
N ALA A 75 -16.97 16.92 -5.70
CA ALA A 75 -17.08 18.07 -4.82
C ALA A 75 -16.35 19.29 -5.41
N ASN A 76 -17.06 20.42 -5.50
CA ASN A 76 -16.51 21.67 -6.08
C ASN A 76 -15.27 22.17 -5.34
N LEU A 77 -15.21 21.98 -4.02
CA LEU A 77 -14.05 22.34 -3.22
C LEU A 77 -12.79 21.59 -3.69
N LEU A 78 -12.91 20.31 -4.02
CA LEU A 78 -11.80 19.47 -4.48
C LEU A 78 -11.30 19.86 -5.88
N ARG A 79 -12.15 20.45 -6.74
CA ARG A 79 -11.75 20.97 -8.06
C ARG A 79 -10.67 22.04 -7.98
N LEU A 80 -10.58 22.74 -6.85
CA LEU A 80 -9.57 23.78 -6.60
C LEU A 80 -8.21 23.20 -6.19
N GLY A 81 -8.02 21.87 -6.27
CA GLY A 81 -6.79 21.20 -5.89
C GLY A 81 -6.69 20.88 -4.39
N PHE A 82 -7.83 20.78 -3.70
CA PHE A 82 -7.88 20.14 -2.38
C PHE A 82 -7.77 18.62 -2.54
N ALA A 83 -6.89 18.02 -1.74
CA ALA A 83 -6.97 16.61 -1.38
C ALA A 83 -7.10 16.56 0.15
N PHE A 84 -8.13 15.90 0.65
CA PHE A 84 -8.21 15.62 2.08
C PHE A 84 -7.57 14.27 2.36
N VAL A 85 -6.82 14.18 3.44
CA VAL A 85 -6.29 12.90 3.92
C VAL A 85 -6.96 12.63 5.26
N ASP A 86 -7.81 11.61 5.30
CA ASP A 86 -8.38 11.10 6.53
C ASP A 86 -7.37 10.13 7.16
N THR A 87 -6.85 10.49 8.32
CA THR A 87 -5.90 9.66 9.06
C THR A 87 -6.60 8.95 10.23
N PRO A 88 -6.19 7.73 10.60
CA PRO A 88 -6.64 7.11 11.84
C PRO A 88 -6.47 8.05 13.05
N GLY A 89 -7.41 7.99 13.99
CA GLY A 89 -7.48 8.92 15.12
C GLY A 89 -6.22 8.90 16.01
N VAL A 90 -5.85 10.06 16.54
CA VAL A 90 -4.76 10.21 17.52
C VAL A 90 -5.37 10.19 18.92
N GLY A 91 -4.82 9.34 19.81
CA GLY A 91 -5.34 9.15 21.18
C GLY A 91 -6.20 7.91 21.40
N SER A 92 -6.34 7.03 20.39
CA SER A 92 -6.82 5.66 20.60
C SER A 92 -5.72 4.78 21.22
N GLU A 93 -6.10 3.71 21.94
CA GLU A 93 -5.21 2.71 22.58
C GLU A 93 -4.20 2.00 21.63
N ASP A 94 -4.25 2.27 20.32
CA ASP A 94 -3.35 1.73 19.30
C ASP A 94 -2.22 2.73 18.92
N GLU A 95 -1.00 2.44 19.37
CA GLU A 95 0.22 3.18 19.03
C GLU A 95 0.53 3.16 17.51
N LEU A 96 0.15 2.08 16.83
CA LEU A 96 0.31 1.91 15.37
C LEU A 96 -0.49 2.95 14.55
N SER A 97 -1.68 3.32 15.03
CA SER A 97 -2.52 4.34 14.37
C SER A 97 -1.88 5.74 14.50
N THR A 98 -1.27 6.02 15.65
CA THR A 98 -0.56 7.29 15.89
C THR A 98 0.72 7.40 15.07
N ALA A 99 1.47 6.30 14.90
CA ALA A 99 2.64 6.25 14.04
C ALA A 99 2.28 6.48 12.55
N THR A 100 1.17 5.87 12.11
CA THR A 100 0.67 6.03 10.73
C THR A 100 0.31 7.50 10.45
N THR A 101 -0.40 8.18 11.36
CA THR A 101 -0.73 9.60 11.22
C THR A 101 0.53 10.48 11.18
N ARG A 102 1.52 10.20 12.03
CA ARG A 102 2.80 10.93 12.06
C ARG A 102 3.59 10.83 10.75
N GLN A 103 3.49 9.71 10.03
CA GLN A 103 4.17 9.51 8.75
C GLN A 103 3.63 10.42 7.62
N TYR A 104 2.36 10.83 7.69
CA TYR A 104 1.74 11.69 6.68
C TYR A 104 1.91 13.19 6.95
N LEU A 105 2.26 13.59 8.18
CA LEU A 105 2.43 15.00 8.55
C LEU A 105 3.45 15.78 7.70
N PRO A 106 4.63 15.23 7.35
CA PRO A 106 5.61 15.94 6.52
C PRO A 106 5.09 16.29 5.12
N GLN A 107 4.07 15.59 4.64
CA GLN A 107 3.48 15.78 3.31
C GLN A 107 2.30 16.76 3.32
N ALA A 108 1.83 17.20 4.50
CA ALA A 108 0.65 18.03 4.63
C ALA A 108 0.95 19.53 4.46
N ASP A 109 0.16 20.20 3.63
CA ASP A 109 0.17 21.66 3.48
C ASP A 109 -0.42 22.37 4.71
N ALA A 110 -1.54 21.83 5.18
CA ALA A 110 -2.25 22.30 6.36
C ALA A 110 -2.86 21.12 7.11
N ALA A 111 -3.12 21.29 8.40
CA ALA A 111 -3.85 20.33 9.23
C ALA A 111 -5.20 20.91 9.67
N VAL A 112 -6.24 20.08 9.64
CA VAL A 112 -7.53 20.36 10.27
C VAL A 112 -7.64 19.47 11.51
N PHE A 113 -7.38 20.03 12.67
CA PHE A 113 -7.49 19.31 13.93
C PHE A 113 -8.92 19.42 14.46
N VAL A 114 -9.59 18.29 14.68
CA VAL A 114 -10.99 18.25 15.10
C VAL A 114 -11.09 17.73 16.53
N THR A 115 -11.68 18.52 17.43
CA THR A 115 -12.02 18.14 18.81
C THR A 115 -13.53 18.32 19.04
N GLY A 116 -14.07 17.84 20.16
CA GLY A 116 -15.50 17.89 20.46
C GLY A 116 -15.86 18.85 21.59
N PHE A 117 -17.05 19.44 21.57
CA PHE A 117 -17.60 20.21 22.70
C PHE A 117 -17.79 19.38 23.97
N ASP A 118 -17.92 18.06 23.85
CA ASP A 118 -18.09 17.13 24.97
C ASP A 118 -16.80 16.84 25.74
N SER A 119 -15.64 17.00 25.10
CA SER A 119 -14.32 16.88 25.73
C SER A 119 -13.31 17.70 24.93
N PRO A 120 -13.30 19.04 25.07
CA PRO A 120 -12.45 19.90 24.26
C PRO A 120 -10.99 19.78 24.73
N LEU A 121 -10.11 19.44 23.78
CA LEU A 121 -8.65 19.60 23.89
C LEU A 121 -8.03 18.88 25.11
N THR A 122 -8.13 17.56 25.15
CA THR A 122 -7.48 16.70 26.18
C THR A 122 -5.96 16.93 26.24
N ALA A 123 -5.30 16.48 27.31
CA ALA A 123 -3.85 16.66 27.46
C ALA A 123 -3.04 16.03 26.30
N THR A 124 -3.46 14.85 25.83
CA THR A 124 -2.85 14.15 24.70
C THR A 124 -3.06 14.92 23.39
N GLU A 125 -4.29 15.39 23.16
CA GLU A 125 -4.63 16.21 21.98
C GLU A 125 -3.86 17.54 21.97
N LEU A 126 -3.73 18.22 23.11
CA LEU A 126 -2.97 19.46 23.23
C LEU A 126 -1.48 19.24 22.92
N SER A 127 -0.90 18.15 23.39
CA SER A 127 0.48 17.79 23.04
C SER A 127 0.64 17.53 21.54
N PHE A 128 -0.34 16.87 20.92
CA PHE A 128 -0.33 16.60 19.49
C PHE A 128 -0.50 17.87 18.65
N VAL A 129 -1.35 18.79 19.08
CA VAL A 129 -1.53 20.10 18.43
C VAL A 129 -0.24 20.91 18.43
N SER A 130 0.50 20.95 19.55
CA SER A 130 1.82 21.60 19.59
C SER A 130 2.80 20.97 18.60
N GLU A 131 2.78 19.65 18.45
CA GLU A 131 3.61 18.96 17.45
C GLU A 131 3.19 19.30 16.01
N LEU A 132 1.88 19.35 15.73
CA LEU A 132 1.35 19.71 14.41
C LEU A 132 1.82 21.10 13.99
N GLN A 133 1.75 22.09 14.88
CA GLN A 133 2.17 23.47 14.58
C GLN A 133 3.63 23.55 14.10
N GLN A 134 4.52 22.71 14.63
CA GLN A 134 5.93 22.70 14.23
C GLN A 134 6.16 22.05 12.87
N ARG A 135 5.21 21.25 12.38
CA ARG A 135 5.35 20.41 11.19
C ARG A 135 4.51 20.90 10.01
N VAL A 136 3.34 21.50 10.26
CA VAL A 136 2.45 22.04 9.21
C VAL A 136 2.51 23.55 9.16
N GLY A 137 2.36 24.11 7.95
CA GLY A 137 2.49 25.55 7.74
C GLY A 137 1.22 26.32 8.13
N ARG A 138 0.07 25.64 8.20
CA ARG A 138 -1.20 26.19 8.69
C ARG A 138 -1.99 25.14 9.48
N LEU A 139 -2.55 25.54 10.62
CA LEU A 139 -3.37 24.69 11.48
C LEU A 139 -4.76 25.32 11.66
N PHE A 140 -5.80 24.56 11.33
CA PHE A 140 -7.20 24.90 11.62
C PHE A 140 -7.68 24.06 12.79
N VAL A 141 -8.14 24.69 13.86
CA VAL A 141 -8.70 24.00 15.03
C VAL A 141 -10.22 24.04 14.93
N VAL A 142 -10.86 22.89 14.89
CA VAL A 142 -12.30 22.75 14.71
C VAL A 142 -12.93 22.11 15.93
N ILE A 143 -13.82 22.83 16.60
CA ILE A 143 -14.60 22.33 17.74
C ILE A 143 -15.95 21.85 17.20
N ASN A 144 -16.09 20.53 17.05
CA ASN A 144 -17.25 19.88 16.47
C ASN A 144 -18.30 19.50 17.52
N LYS A 145 -19.52 19.17 17.09
CA LYS A 145 -20.71 18.89 17.91
C LYS A 145 -21.29 20.12 18.63
N ARG A 146 -21.23 21.29 17.97
CA ARG A 146 -21.81 22.55 18.48
C ARG A 146 -23.28 22.44 18.87
N ASP A 147 -24.02 21.51 18.26
CA ASP A 147 -25.43 21.23 18.55
C ASP A 147 -25.69 20.67 19.96
N LEU A 148 -24.65 20.24 20.69
CA LEU A 148 -24.78 19.75 22.07
C LEU A 148 -24.84 20.86 23.13
N VAL A 149 -24.54 22.10 22.75
CA VAL A 149 -24.39 23.24 23.68
C VAL A 149 -25.22 24.45 23.24
N SER A 150 -25.54 25.33 24.19
CA SER A 150 -26.22 26.60 23.90
C SER A 150 -25.27 27.63 23.27
N SER A 151 -25.81 28.69 22.66
CA SER A 151 -25.01 29.77 22.08
C SER A 151 -24.03 30.41 23.06
N ASP A 152 -24.42 30.54 24.33
CA ASP A 152 -23.61 31.20 25.35
C ASP A 152 -22.45 30.30 25.78
N GLN A 153 -22.67 28.98 25.83
CA GLN A 153 -21.65 27.98 26.12
C GLN A 153 -20.62 27.83 24.99
N VAL A 154 -21.00 28.12 23.73
CA VAL A 154 -20.07 28.09 22.61
C VAL A 154 -18.93 29.08 22.82
N ALA A 155 -19.25 30.32 23.19
CA ALA A 155 -18.24 31.36 23.41
C ALA A 155 -17.31 31.02 24.57
N GLU A 156 -17.84 30.44 25.66
CA GLU A 156 -17.04 29.99 26.81
C GLU A 156 -16.02 28.93 26.41
N VAL A 157 -16.42 27.92 25.64
CA VAL A 157 -15.54 26.84 25.19
C VAL A 157 -14.53 27.31 24.13
N GLU A 158 -14.92 28.21 23.23
CA GLU A 158 -13.99 28.83 22.27
C GLU A 158 -12.89 29.63 22.98
N SER A 159 -13.25 30.41 24.02
CA SER A 159 -12.28 31.11 24.87
C SER A 159 -11.38 30.12 25.59
N TYR A 160 -11.92 29.08 26.22
CA TYR A 160 -11.14 28.04 26.89
C TYR A 160 -10.12 27.39 25.95
N VAL A 161 -10.54 26.96 24.76
CA VAL A 161 -9.63 26.35 23.77
C VAL A 161 -8.55 27.34 23.33
N SER A 162 -8.92 28.60 23.07
CA SER A 162 -7.97 29.63 22.64
C SER A 162 -6.90 29.93 23.72
N GLU A 163 -7.30 30.01 24.98
CA GLU A 163 -6.38 30.20 26.11
C GLU A 163 -5.40 29.03 26.25
N ARG A 164 -5.91 27.79 26.15
CA ARG A 164 -5.09 26.57 26.27
C ARG A 164 -4.10 26.40 25.12
N LEU A 165 -4.47 26.84 23.92
CA LEU A 165 -3.56 26.90 22.77
C LEU A 165 -2.47 27.97 22.98
N ALA A 166 -2.84 29.14 23.50
CA ALA A 166 -1.89 30.21 23.80
C ALA A 166 -0.87 29.82 24.88
N GLU A 167 -1.28 29.08 25.91
CA GLU A 167 -0.38 28.51 26.94
C GLU A 167 0.74 27.64 26.37
N ARG A 168 0.57 27.10 25.16
CA ARG A 168 1.52 26.23 24.46
C ARG A 168 2.21 26.89 23.27
N ASP A 169 2.17 28.22 23.20
CA ASP A 169 2.71 29.02 22.09
C ASP A 169 2.09 28.68 20.71
N VAL A 170 0.88 28.11 20.73
CA VAL A 170 0.06 27.84 19.54
C VAL A 170 -0.88 29.02 19.30
N SER A 171 -0.36 30.24 19.33
CA SER A 171 -1.14 31.47 19.20
C SER A 171 -1.38 31.85 17.71
N GLY A 172 -2.53 32.46 17.39
CA GLY A 172 -2.85 32.94 16.03
C GLY A 172 -3.47 31.91 15.06
N GLN A 173 -3.85 30.73 15.55
CA GLN A 173 -4.55 29.72 14.74
C GLN A 173 -6.05 30.04 14.61
N SER A 174 -6.66 29.63 13.51
CA SER A 174 -8.10 29.82 13.32
C SER A 174 -8.90 28.72 14.03
N VAL A 175 -9.67 29.15 15.04
CA VAL A 175 -10.58 28.29 15.81
C VAL A 175 -11.99 28.43 15.25
N HIS A 176 -12.62 27.31 14.91
CA HIS A 176 -13.95 27.27 14.29
C HIS A 176 -14.87 26.31 15.04
N SER A 177 -16.02 26.80 15.50
CA SER A 177 -17.06 25.95 16.09
C SER A 177 -18.08 25.51 15.06
N VAL A 178 -18.21 24.19 14.88
CA VAL A 178 -19.07 23.60 13.86
C VAL A 178 -20.02 22.53 14.42
N SER A 179 -21.22 22.46 13.84
CA SER A 179 -22.06 21.25 13.91
C SER A 179 -22.03 20.59 12.54
N ALA A 180 -21.13 19.62 12.36
CA ALA A 180 -21.03 18.87 11.11
C ALA A 180 -22.35 18.14 10.77
N LEU A 181 -23.09 17.69 11.79
CA LEU A 181 -24.38 17.03 11.62
C LEU A 181 -25.44 17.98 11.04
N LYS A 182 -25.64 19.14 11.69
CA LYS A 182 -26.58 20.16 11.18
C LYS A 182 -26.17 20.64 9.79
N ALA A 183 -24.88 20.84 9.55
CA ALA A 183 -24.39 21.29 8.25
C ALA A 183 -24.68 20.28 7.13
N LEU A 184 -24.49 18.99 7.39
CA LEU A 184 -24.80 17.92 6.43
C LEU A 184 -26.30 17.85 6.15
N GLN A 185 -27.13 17.84 7.20
CA GLN A 185 -28.59 17.84 7.08
C GLN A 185 -29.09 19.06 6.29
N ALA A 186 -28.55 20.24 6.59
CA ALA A 186 -28.86 21.48 5.91
C ALA A 186 -28.53 21.42 4.41
N ARG A 187 -27.38 20.86 4.03
CA ARG A 187 -27.00 20.68 2.62
C ARG A 187 -27.91 19.70 1.90
N THR A 188 -28.27 18.59 2.54
CA THR A 188 -29.18 17.59 1.96
C THR A 188 -30.61 18.15 1.81
N ALA A 189 -31.07 18.94 2.77
CA ALA A 189 -32.39 19.56 2.77
C ALA A 189 -32.48 20.87 1.97
N GLY A 190 -31.34 21.47 1.59
CA GLY A 190 -31.27 22.79 0.97
C GLY A 190 -31.61 23.94 1.94
N ASP A 191 -31.46 23.75 3.24
CA ASP A 191 -31.76 24.73 4.29
C ASP A 191 -30.57 25.67 4.54
N HIS A 192 -30.69 26.91 4.04
CA HIS A 192 -29.63 27.92 4.17
C HIS A 192 -29.49 28.47 5.58
N GLN A 193 -30.57 28.50 6.36
CA GLN A 193 -30.55 29.03 7.71
C GLN A 193 -29.85 28.03 8.65
N MET A 194 -30.23 26.75 8.57
CA MET A 194 -29.57 25.69 9.33
C MET A 194 -28.09 25.57 8.97
N LEU A 195 -27.73 25.78 7.69
CA LEU A 195 -26.33 25.81 7.26
C LEU A 195 -25.56 26.97 7.90
N ALA A 196 -26.14 28.17 7.96
CA ALA A 196 -25.53 29.32 8.62
C ALA A 196 -25.34 29.09 10.13
N GLU A 197 -26.36 28.54 10.80
CA GLU A 197 -26.32 28.21 12.23
C GLU A 197 -25.31 27.10 12.56
N SER A 198 -24.96 26.25 11.59
CA SER A 198 -24.00 25.17 11.78
C SER A 198 -22.55 25.64 11.98
N GLY A 199 -22.22 26.88 11.61
CA GLY A 199 -20.84 27.41 11.65
C GLY A 199 -19.92 26.91 10.52
N LEU A 200 -20.34 25.93 9.72
CA LEU A 200 -19.53 25.38 8.62
C LEU A 200 -19.11 26.43 7.56
N PRO A 201 -19.96 27.40 7.16
CA PRO A 201 -19.58 28.39 6.14
C PRO A 201 -18.37 29.26 6.53
N ALA A 202 -18.17 29.51 7.82
CA ALA A 202 -17.01 30.27 8.30
C ALA A 202 -15.71 29.47 8.10
N LEU A 203 -15.72 28.19 8.43
CA LEU A 203 -14.61 27.27 8.20
C LEU A 203 -14.31 27.12 6.70
N GLU A 204 -15.34 26.94 5.86
CA GLU A 204 -15.16 26.82 4.40
C GLU A 204 -14.56 28.08 3.79
N LYS A 205 -15.00 29.26 4.23
CA LYS A 205 -14.45 30.53 3.78
C LYS A 205 -12.98 30.67 4.13
N ASP A 206 -12.59 30.26 5.34
CA ASP A 206 -11.20 30.30 5.80
C ASP A 206 -10.33 29.28 5.03
N LEU A 207 -10.82 28.05 4.84
CA LEU A 207 -10.16 27.02 4.01
C LEU A 207 -9.97 27.48 2.55
N LEU A 208 -10.98 28.13 1.94
CA LEU A 208 -10.90 28.71 0.59
C LEU A 208 -9.93 29.90 0.54
N GLY A 209 -9.93 30.74 1.57
CA GLY A 209 -8.98 31.85 1.71
C GLY A 209 -7.55 31.36 1.71
N PHE A 210 -7.27 30.33 2.51
CA PHE A 210 -5.97 29.67 2.55
C PHE A 210 -5.53 29.16 1.16
N LEU A 211 -6.40 28.47 0.42
CA LEU A 211 -6.03 28.00 -0.92
C LEU A 211 -5.71 29.11 -1.91
N THR A 212 -6.55 30.14 -1.92
CA THR A 212 -6.52 31.17 -2.96
C THR A 212 -5.43 32.22 -2.70
N ARG A 213 -5.02 32.41 -1.45
CA ARG A 213 -4.08 33.47 -1.05
C ARG A 213 -2.78 32.95 -0.46
N GLU A 214 -2.85 31.87 0.32
CA GLU A 214 -1.73 31.47 1.19
C GLU A 214 -1.03 30.20 0.69
N LYS A 215 -1.72 29.26 0.02
CA LYS A 215 -1.15 27.97 -0.40
C LYS A 215 0.00 28.12 -1.38
N ALA A 216 -0.14 28.97 -2.40
CA ALA A 216 0.93 29.22 -3.36
C ALA A 216 2.16 29.83 -2.68
N GLN A 217 1.95 30.83 -1.81
CA GLN A 217 3.01 31.45 -1.02
C GLN A 217 3.70 30.43 -0.12
N LEU A 218 2.92 29.63 0.62
CA LEU A 218 3.42 28.66 1.58
C LEU A 218 4.17 27.50 0.91
N LEU A 219 3.69 27.00 -0.24
CA LEU A 219 4.40 26.00 -1.03
C LEU A 219 5.73 26.53 -1.56
N LEU A 220 5.73 27.76 -2.09
CA LEU A 220 6.93 28.40 -2.62
C LEU A 220 7.91 28.77 -1.53
N ASP A 221 7.44 29.29 -0.39
CA ASP A 221 8.28 29.59 0.78
C ASP A 221 8.87 28.31 1.37
N ARG A 222 8.10 27.21 1.47
CA ARG A 222 8.63 25.90 1.90
C ARG A 222 9.63 25.33 0.92
N ALA A 223 9.37 25.42 -0.38
CA ALA A 223 10.30 24.96 -1.41
C ALA A 223 11.60 25.78 -1.40
N ALA A 224 11.50 27.10 -1.24
CA ALA A 224 12.64 28.00 -1.11
C ALA A 224 13.43 27.71 0.17
N GLN A 225 12.75 27.57 1.31
CA GLN A 225 13.36 27.19 2.58
C GLN A 225 14.08 25.84 2.47
N ARG A 226 13.45 24.83 1.84
CA ARG A 226 14.09 23.54 1.62
C ARG A 226 15.32 23.65 0.71
N ALA A 227 15.25 24.46 -0.34
CA ALA A 227 16.41 24.72 -1.19
C ALA A 227 17.54 25.44 -0.44
N GLU A 228 17.21 26.39 0.44
CA GLU A 228 18.18 27.13 1.26
C GLU A 228 18.91 26.17 2.21
N GLU A 229 18.16 25.28 2.84
CA GLU A 229 18.69 24.21 3.69
C GLU A 229 19.66 23.31 2.92
N LEU A 230 19.25 22.82 1.75
CA LEU A 230 20.07 21.94 0.91
C LEU A 230 21.36 22.64 0.46
N VAL A 231 21.27 23.91 0.04
CA VAL A 231 22.46 24.69 -0.34
C VAL A 231 23.38 24.90 0.86
N ALA A 232 22.82 25.18 2.04
CA ALA A 232 23.61 25.31 3.26
C ALA A 232 24.28 23.98 3.67
N ASP A 233 23.62 22.84 3.44
CA ASP A 233 24.24 21.50 3.62
C ASP A 233 25.40 21.29 2.65
N LEU A 234 25.20 21.54 1.36
CA LEU A 234 26.24 21.43 0.34
C LEU A 234 27.44 22.34 0.64
N GLN A 235 27.21 23.58 1.08
CA GLN A 235 28.28 24.50 1.48
C GLN A 235 29.07 23.97 2.68
N ARG A 236 28.42 23.33 3.64
CA ARG A 236 29.10 22.71 4.79
C ARG A 236 29.92 21.49 4.37
N ASP A 237 29.39 20.66 3.48
CA ASP A 237 30.10 19.50 2.95
C ASP A 237 31.33 19.90 2.13
N LEU A 238 31.21 20.95 1.31
CA LEU A 238 32.35 21.53 0.59
C LEU A 238 33.44 22.00 1.55
N ARG A 239 33.08 22.73 2.61
CA ARG A 239 34.05 23.20 3.62
C ARG A 239 34.74 22.06 4.35
N LEU A 240 34.03 20.97 4.65
CA LEU A 240 34.64 19.77 5.24
C LEU A 240 35.66 19.13 4.30
N GLY A 241 35.33 18.99 3.01
CA GLY A 241 36.28 18.46 2.02
C GLY A 241 37.48 19.38 1.76
N GLU A 242 37.30 20.71 1.89
CA GLU A 242 38.41 21.67 1.81
C GLU A 242 39.38 21.53 3.00
N LEU A 243 38.86 21.32 4.21
CA LEU A 243 39.69 21.11 5.40
C LEU A 243 40.54 19.84 5.31
N GLY A 244 40.06 18.81 4.61
CA GLY A 244 40.85 17.61 4.39
C GLY A 244 41.95 17.71 3.33
N SER A 245 42.08 18.87 2.66
CA SER A 245 43.27 19.15 1.85
C SER A 245 44.53 19.35 2.70
N ASP A 246 44.39 19.71 3.97
CA ASP A 246 45.45 19.69 4.98
C ASP A 246 45.37 18.41 5.81
N VAL A 247 46.37 17.55 5.63
CA VAL A 247 46.44 16.23 6.26
C VAL A 247 46.48 16.31 7.79
N GLU A 248 47.11 17.34 8.36
CA GLU A 248 47.22 17.49 9.82
C GLU A 248 45.86 17.86 10.42
N THR A 249 45.22 18.89 9.85
CA THR A 249 43.86 19.31 10.22
C THR A 249 42.83 18.18 10.03
N ALA A 250 42.89 17.42 8.92
CA ALA A 250 41.99 16.30 8.69
C ALA A 250 42.14 15.18 9.74
N ASN A 251 43.39 14.88 10.14
CA ASN A 251 43.66 13.86 11.14
C ASN A 251 43.16 14.30 12.52
N GLU A 252 43.32 15.56 12.90
CA GLU A 252 42.80 16.11 14.16
C GLU A 252 41.26 16.06 14.22
N ILE A 253 40.59 16.48 13.15
CA ILE A 253 39.12 16.41 13.03
C ILE A 253 38.66 14.96 13.13
N THR A 254 39.32 14.05 12.40
CA THR A 254 38.99 12.61 12.41
C THR A 254 39.15 12.04 13.82
N HIS A 255 40.24 12.36 14.52
CA HIS A 255 40.49 11.86 15.87
C HIS A 255 39.46 12.34 16.91
N ARG A 256 39.04 13.61 16.82
CA ARG A 256 37.97 14.18 17.65
C ARG A 256 36.64 13.44 17.41
N VAL A 257 36.28 13.23 16.15
CA VAL A 257 35.07 12.50 15.78
C VAL A 257 35.13 11.05 16.26
N GLU A 258 36.26 10.36 16.11
CA GLU A 258 36.44 9.00 16.62
C GLU A 258 36.22 8.90 18.13
N THR A 259 36.65 9.91 18.89
CA THR A 259 36.44 10.00 20.34
C THR A 259 34.96 10.17 20.68
N GLU A 260 34.23 11.04 19.97
CA GLU A 260 32.79 11.23 20.18
C GLU A 260 31.95 10.02 19.72
N VAL A 261 32.34 9.38 18.62
CA VAL A 261 31.73 8.15 18.11
C VAL A 261 31.88 7.00 19.11
N ALA A 262 32.95 6.96 19.90
CA ALA A 262 33.05 6.01 21.00
C ALA A 262 31.90 6.17 22.01
N GLY A 263 31.42 7.41 22.24
CA GLY A 263 30.23 7.70 23.03
C GLY A 263 28.94 7.18 22.40
N LEU A 264 28.75 7.36 21.08
CA LEU A 264 27.62 6.76 20.35
C LEU A 264 27.62 5.23 20.43
N ARG A 265 28.80 4.59 20.26
CA ARG A 265 28.93 3.14 20.41
C ARG A 265 28.60 2.67 21.83
N ALA A 266 28.93 3.46 22.86
CA ALA A 266 28.54 3.18 24.23
C ALA A 266 27.02 3.32 24.44
N GLN A 267 26.37 4.31 23.83
CA GLN A 267 24.91 4.44 23.83
C GLN A 267 24.21 3.27 23.14
N VAL A 268 24.73 2.79 22.02
CA VAL A 268 24.25 1.56 21.36
C VAL A 268 24.35 0.38 22.31
N ALA A 269 25.49 0.19 22.98
CA ALA A 269 25.68 -0.90 23.93
C ALA A 269 24.70 -0.83 25.11
N ASP A 270 24.48 0.36 25.68
CA ASP A 270 23.53 0.61 26.76
C ASP A 270 22.07 0.32 26.32
N THR A 271 21.72 0.74 25.10
CA THR A 271 20.39 0.49 24.51
C THR A 271 20.15 -1.00 24.27
N VAL A 272 21.16 -1.74 23.83
CA VAL A 272 21.10 -3.20 23.66
C VAL A 272 20.83 -3.90 25.00
N VAL A 273 21.47 -3.46 26.08
CA VAL A 273 21.22 -3.99 27.43
C VAL A 273 19.78 -3.70 27.88
N ARG A 274 19.28 -2.48 27.68
CA ARG A 274 17.88 -2.15 27.98
C ARG A 274 16.91 -2.96 27.14
N LEU A 275 17.19 -3.15 25.86
CA LEU A 275 16.34 -3.89 24.94
C LEU A 275 16.15 -5.34 25.39
N ASP A 276 17.22 -6.02 25.79
CA ASP A 276 17.16 -7.38 26.33
C ASP A 276 16.24 -7.47 27.56
N GLN A 277 16.38 -6.51 28.48
CA GLN A 277 15.56 -6.43 29.69
C GLN A 277 14.09 -6.18 29.34
N THR A 278 13.79 -5.19 28.51
CA THR A 278 12.43 -4.81 28.11
C THR A 278 11.75 -5.93 27.32
N ALA A 279 12.46 -6.56 26.37
CA ALA A 279 11.96 -7.70 25.60
C ALA A 279 11.61 -8.89 26.50
N SER A 280 12.49 -9.22 27.45
CA SER A 280 12.27 -10.29 28.42
C SER A 280 11.06 -10.01 29.33
N GLN A 281 10.90 -8.76 29.76
CA GLN A 281 9.75 -8.32 30.55
C GLN A 281 8.45 -8.33 29.75
N ALA A 282 8.47 -7.87 28.49
CA ALA A 282 7.33 -7.87 27.58
C ALA A 282 6.83 -9.31 27.33
N LEU A 283 7.75 -10.24 27.00
CA LEU A 283 7.43 -11.65 26.84
C LEU A 283 6.79 -12.22 28.12
N SER A 284 7.40 -11.94 29.28
CA SER A 284 6.90 -12.44 30.57
C SER A 284 5.51 -11.89 30.93
N ARG A 285 5.20 -10.64 30.57
CA ARG A 285 3.86 -10.05 30.75
C ARG A 285 2.84 -10.69 29.80
N LEU A 286 3.19 -10.81 28.52
CA LEU A 286 2.32 -11.37 27.49
C LEU A 286 1.94 -12.81 27.81
N LEU A 287 2.94 -13.65 28.12
CA LEU A 287 2.70 -15.05 28.48
C LEU A 287 1.84 -15.17 29.73
N ARG A 288 2.09 -14.38 30.79
CA ARG A 288 1.23 -14.39 31.98
C ARG A 288 -0.22 -14.01 31.67
N ALA A 289 -0.43 -12.96 30.86
CA ALA A 289 -1.76 -12.46 30.54
C ALA A 289 -2.55 -13.39 29.61
N ARG A 290 -1.87 -14.09 28.69
CA ARG A 290 -2.53 -14.80 27.59
C ARG A 290 -2.47 -16.32 27.68
N ARG A 291 -1.57 -16.91 28.48
CA ARG A 291 -1.33 -18.36 28.53
C ARG A 291 -2.60 -19.19 28.74
N ALA A 292 -3.47 -18.81 29.68
CA ALA A 292 -4.71 -19.54 29.92
C ALA A 292 -5.67 -19.51 28.73
N SER A 293 -5.82 -18.33 28.10
CA SER A 293 -6.65 -18.14 26.91
C SER A 293 -6.11 -18.91 25.72
N TRP A 294 -4.80 -18.86 25.48
CA TRP A 294 -4.16 -19.58 24.37
C TRP A 294 -4.25 -21.09 24.55
N ARG A 295 -4.14 -21.58 25.80
CA ARG A 295 -4.34 -23.00 26.11
C ARG A 295 -5.75 -23.43 25.76
N ALA A 296 -6.75 -22.67 26.20
CA ALA A 296 -8.15 -22.97 25.94
C ALA A 296 -8.49 -22.90 24.44
N GLU A 297 -7.92 -21.93 23.73
CA GLU A 297 -8.06 -21.77 22.27
C GLU A 297 -7.50 -22.98 21.52
N LEU A 298 -6.23 -23.34 21.77
CA LEU A 298 -5.58 -24.49 21.13
C LEU A 298 -6.33 -25.79 21.45
N HIS A 299 -6.68 -26.00 22.72
CA HIS A 299 -7.42 -27.18 23.16
C HIS A 299 -8.78 -27.28 22.44
N SER A 300 -9.52 -26.17 22.34
CA SER A 300 -10.82 -26.13 21.65
C SER A 300 -10.71 -26.43 20.15
N GLU A 301 -9.72 -25.86 19.46
CA GLU A 301 -9.52 -26.09 18.03
C GLU A 301 -9.09 -27.53 17.74
N LEU A 302 -8.17 -28.08 18.54
CA LEU A 302 -7.73 -29.47 18.42
C LEU A 302 -8.86 -30.46 18.70
N SER A 303 -9.69 -30.20 19.72
CA SER A 303 -10.87 -31.04 20.03
C SER A 303 -11.87 -31.03 18.87
N ARG A 304 -12.16 -29.86 18.27
CA ARG A 304 -13.04 -29.77 17.08
C ARG A 304 -12.50 -30.56 15.89
N THR A 305 -11.22 -30.39 15.55
CA THR A 305 -10.59 -31.14 14.45
C THR A 305 -10.64 -32.66 14.69
N THR A 306 -10.53 -33.08 15.96
CA THR A 306 -10.58 -34.49 16.35
C THR A 306 -12.02 -35.04 16.28
N ASP A 307 -13.01 -34.30 16.78
CA ASP A 307 -14.42 -34.73 16.79
C ASP A 307 -14.98 -34.87 15.36
N ASP A 308 -14.62 -33.96 14.46
CA ASP A 308 -14.99 -34.05 13.04
C ASP A 308 -14.43 -35.33 12.38
N MET A 309 -13.24 -35.78 12.80
CA MET A 309 -12.67 -37.05 12.31
C MET A 309 -13.34 -38.29 12.90
N ILE A 310 -13.64 -38.29 14.20
CA ILE A 310 -14.35 -39.41 14.84
C ILE A 310 -15.70 -39.61 14.16
N ARG A 311 -16.41 -38.51 13.84
CA ARG A 311 -17.68 -38.56 13.10
C ARG A 311 -17.52 -39.11 11.68
N ILE A 312 -16.47 -38.72 10.95
CA ILE A 312 -16.17 -39.24 9.60
C ILE A 312 -15.82 -40.74 9.62
N VAL A 313 -15.17 -41.22 10.69
CA VAL A 313 -14.83 -42.65 10.87
C VAL A 313 -16.06 -43.47 11.27
N ASP A 314 -16.94 -42.93 12.12
CA ASP A 314 -18.18 -43.61 12.58
C ASP A 314 -19.31 -43.59 11.53
N GLU A 315 -19.36 -42.61 10.61
CA GLU A 315 -20.44 -42.45 9.61
C GLU A 315 -20.21 -43.23 8.29
N GLY A 316 -19.06 -43.86 8.10
CA GLY A 316 -18.88 -44.85 7.03
C GLY A 316 -17.46 -44.97 6.50
N SER A 317 -16.80 -46.10 6.82
CA SER A 317 -15.77 -46.65 5.93
C SER A 317 -16.44 -47.13 4.63
N PRO A 318 -16.03 -46.68 3.43
CA PRO A 318 -16.51 -47.24 2.16
C PRO A 318 -16.08 -48.70 1.94
N GLU A 319 -15.20 -49.23 2.79
CA GLU A 319 -14.72 -50.60 2.71
C GLU A 319 -14.93 -51.27 4.07
N GLY A 320 -15.94 -52.14 4.14
CA GLY A 320 -16.24 -52.97 5.29
C GLY A 320 -15.10 -53.92 5.64
N ARG A 321 -14.15 -53.46 6.46
CA ARG A 321 -13.21 -54.31 7.16
C ARG A 321 -13.68 -54.47 8.60
N GLU A 322 -14.51 -55.49 8.82
CA GLU A 322 -14.64 -56.09 10.13
C GLU A 322 -13.26 -56.61 10.58
N GLY A 323 -12.73 -56.04 11.66
CA GLY A 323 -11.70 -56.69 12.49
C GLY A 323 -10.24 -56.61 12.02
N SER A 324 -9.69 -55.42 11.76
CA SER A 324 -8.24 -55.22 11.82
C SER A 324 -7.87 -54.33 13.02
N ASP A 325 -7.06 -54.87 13.94
CA ASP A 325 -6.49 -54.17 15.09
C ASP A 325 -5.76 -52.89 14.64
N VAL A 326 -6.44 -51.73 14.64
CA VAL A 326 -5.78 -50.43 14.43
C VAL A 326 -4.89 -50.20 15.65
N SER A 327 -3.57 -50.15 15.45
CA SER A 327 -2.64 -49.98 16.57
C SER A 327 -2.74 -48.56 17.14
N SER A 328 -2.37 -48.40 18.41
CA SER A 328 -2.28 -47.07 19.02
C SER A 328 -1.31 -46.13 18.28
N ALA A 329 -0.34 -46.68 17.56
CA ALA A 329 0.61 -45.92 16.75
C ALA A 329 -0.01 -45.39 15.46
N ASP A 330 -0.91 -46.15 14.82
CA ASP A 330 -1.61 -45.73 13.61
C ASP A 330 -2.59 -44.59 13.93
N ILE A 331 -3.30 -44.70 15.05
CA ILE A 331 -4.17 -43.64 15.58
C ILE A 331 -3.36 -42.37 15.87
N ALA A 332 -2.24 -42.48 16.57
CA ALA A 332 -1.38 -41.33 16.88
C ALA A 332 -0.82 -40.66 15.61
N THR A 333 -0.52 -41.45 14.57
CA THR A 333 -0.04 -40.94 13.28
C THR A 333 -1.16 -40.19 12.53
N LEU A 334 -2.37 -40.75 12.50
CA LEU A 334 -3.53 -40.11 11.89
C LEU A 334 -3.91 -38.81 12.59
N LEU A 335 -3.96 -38.82 13.93
CA LEU A 335 -4.22 -37.62 14.73
C LEU A 335 -3.15 -36.55 14.54
N THR A 336 -1.87 -36.94 14.48
CA THR A 336 -0.78 -36.00 14.19
C THR A 336 -0.97 -35.37 12.82
N ARG A 337 -1.21 -36.17 11.77
CA ARG A 337 -1.36 -35.66 10.40
C ARG A 337 -2.53 -34.67 10.27
N SER A 338 -3.64 -34.93 10.96
CA SER A 338 -4.83 -34.09 10.88
C SER A 338 -4.76 -32.84 11.75
N THR A 339 -4.07 -32.90 12.88
CA THR A 339 -3.98 -31.78 13.83
C THR A 339 -2.74 -30.90 13.64
N GLN A 340 -1.73 -31.38 12.91
CA GLN A 340 -0.53 -30.59 12.58
C GLN A 340 -0.87 -29.24 11.91
N PRO A 341 -1.76 -29.14 10.90
CA PRO A 341 -2.12 -27.85 10.30
C PRO A 341 -2.78 -26.90 11.29
N THR A 342 -3.63 -27.43 12.18
CA THR A 342 -4.27 -26.66 13.25
C THR A 342 -3.23 -26.10 14.23
N TYR A 343 -2.28 -26.93 14.66
CA TYR A 343 -1.18 -26.50 15.51
C TYR A 343 -0.29 -25.45 14.83
N GLU A 344 0.08 -25.64 13.56
CA GLU A 344 0.91 -24.70 12.81
C GLU A 344 0.21 -23.34 12.61
N ALA A 345 -1.09 -23.35 12.31
CA ALA A 345 -1.88 -22.13 12.20
C ALA A 345 -1.92 -21.36 13.54
N TRP A 346 -2.16 -22.07 14.65
CA TRP A 346 -2.13 -21.51 15.99
C TRP A 346 -0.73 -20.98 16.35
N TRP A 347 0.33 -21.75 16.08
CA TRP A 347 1.72 -21.38 16.32
C TRP A 347 2.08 -20.09 15.59
N ASN A 348 1.84 -20.04 14.29
CA ASN A 348 2.17 -18.89 13.45
C ASN A 348 1.42 -17.63 13.91
N LYS A 349 0.13 -17.76 14.27
CA LYS A 349 -0.67 -16.66 14.81
C LYS A 349 -0.05 -16.07 16.08
N HIS A 350 0.33 -16.91 17.04
CA HIS A 350 0.82 -16.42 18.33
C HIS A 350 2.30 -16.01 18.30
N VAL A 351 3.12 -16.59 17.42
CA VAL A 351 4.47 -16.08 17.12
C VAL A 351 4.37 -14.68 16.48
N ALA A 352 3.44 -14.46 15.55
CA ALA A 352 3.24 -13.16 14.93
C ALA A 352 2.81 -12.07 15.94
N ALA A 353 1.87 -12.38 16.83
CA ALA A 353 1.47 -11.48 17.91
C ALA A 353 2.60 -11.21 18.90
N THR A 354 3.44 -12.21 19.19
CA THR A 354 4.60 -12.02 20.07
C THR A 354 5.66 -11.14 19.41
N ARG A 355 5.91 -11.34 18.10
CA ARG A 355 6.80 -10.49 17.30
C ARG A 355 6.38 -9.03 17.39
N GLU A 356 5.10 -8.74 17.19
CA GLU A 356 4.57 -7.38 17.28
C GLU A 356 4.88 -6.73 18.65
N ALA A 357 4.61 -7.43 19.75
CA ALA A 357 4.90 -6.94 21.09
C ALA A 357 6.41 -6.68 21.34
N LEU A 358 7.29 -7.52 20.79
CA LEU A 358 8.74 -7.32 20.87
C LEU A 358 9.22 -6.15 19.99
N THR A 359 8.61 -5.98 18.82
CA THR A 359 8.88 -4.86 17.92
C THR A 359 8.46 -3.53 18.56
N THR A 360 7.32 -3.48 19.26
CA THR A 360 6.92 -2.30 20.04
C THR A 360 7.91 -2.00 21.17
N ALA A 361 8.37 -3.01 21.90
CA ALA A 361 9.41 -2.82 22.93
C ALA A 361 10.73 -2.28 22.36
N ALA A 362 11.09 -2.64 21.11
CA ALA A 362 12.22 -2.04 20.43
C ALA A 362 11.95 -0.57 20.04
N ALA A 363 10.75 -0.27 19.55
CA ALA A 363 10.35 1.07 19.13
C ALA A 363 10.51 2.12 20.24
N GLU A 364 10.16 1.77 21.48
CA GLU A 364 10.31 2.64 22.66
C GLU A 364 11.77 3.08 22.91
N LEU A 365 12.73 2.24 22.52
CA LEU A 365 14.17 2.46 22.76
C LEU A 365 14.90 3.00 21.52
N ILE A 366 14.35 2.78 20.32
CA ILE A 366 14.91 3.28 19.06
C ILE A 366 14.96 4.81 19.02
N GLY A 367 14.05 5.49 19.75
CA GLY A 367 14.12 6.93 19.97
C GLY A 367 15.49 7.40 20.46
N ASP A 368 16.13 6.62 21.33
CA ASP A 368 17.45 6.91 21.91
C ASP A 368 18.60 6.75 20.90
N LEU A 369 18.36 6.05 19.79
CA LEU A 369 19.32 5.81 18.70
C LEU A 369 19.06 6.70 17.48
N THR A 370 18.05 7.58 17.54
CA THR A 370 17.69 8.41 16.39
C THR A 370 18.84 9.35 15.99
N GLY A 371 19.10 9.38 14.67
CA GLY A 371 20.06 10.31 14.08
C GLY A 371 21.51 9.84 14.08
N THR A 372 21.84 8.55 13.93
CA THR A 372 23.25 8.10 13.84
C THR A 372 24.02 8.75 12.70
N ASP A 373 23.45 8.79 11.50
CA ASP A 373 24.08 9.41 10.32
C ASP A 373 24.25 10.92 10.50
N GLY A 374 23.15 11.61 10.84
CA GLY A 374 23.16 13.04 11.08
C GLY A 374 24.02 13.44 12.27
N ALA A 375 24.10 12.62 13.32
CA ALA A 375 24.93 12.88 14.50
C ALA A 375 26.41 12.79 14.15
N VAL A 376 26.86 11.76 13.42
CA VAL A 376 28.27 11.67 13.01
C VAL A 376 28.69 12.85 12.15
N VAL A 377 27.83 13.27 11.21
CA VAL A 377 28.09 14.45 10.37
C VAL A 377 28.10 15.74 11.20
N ALA A 378 27.14 15.92 12.13
CA ALA A 378 27.10 17.08 13.03
C ALA A 378 28.31 17.14 13.97
N MET A 379 28.71 15.99 14.53
CA MET A 379 29.94 15.84 15.31
C MET A 379 31.16 16.25 14.47
N GLY A 380 31.23 15.81 13.22
CA GLY A 380 32.26 16.23 12.27
C GLY A 380 32.31 17.73 12.01
N ARG A 381 31.14 18.35 11.81
CA ARG A 381 31.04 19.81 11.61
C ARG A 381 31.46 20.59 12.85
N ARG A 382 31.05 20.16 14.05
CA ARG A 382 31.54 20.72 15.33
C ARG A 382 33.03 20.47 15.52
N ALA A 383 33.51 19.29 15.13
CA ALA A 383 34.93 18.94 15.14
C ALA A 383 35.75 19.86 14.22
N ALA A 384 35.14 20.33 13.13
CA ALA A 384 35.71 21.27 12.19
C ALA A 384 35.46 22.76 12.54
N GLU A 385 34.85 23.05 13.69
CA GLU A 385 34.44 24.40 14.12
C GLU A 385 33.51 25.13 13.11
N LEU A 386 32.81 24.36 12.27
CA LEU A 386 31.86 24.89 11.31
C LEU A 386 30.55 25.23 12.00
N SER A 387 30.11 26.49 11.88
CA SER A 387 28.84 26.93 12.43
C SER A 387 27.65 26.30 11.69
N GLY A 388 26.69 25.73 12.42
CA GLY A 388 25.44 25.21 11.88
C GLY A 388 25.19 23.74 12.22
N ASP A 389 24.66 23.48 13.42
CA ASP A 389 24.06 22.20 13.77
C ASP A 389 22.65 22.15 13.15
N ARG A 390 22.52 21.49 12.00
CA ARG A 390 21.23 20.92 11.64
C ARG A 390 21.43 19.44 11.38
N PRO A 391 20.81 18.55 12.18
CA PRO A 391 20.74 17.14 11.82
C PRO A 391 20.05 17.04 10.46
N SER A 392 20.55 16.20 9.55
CA SER A 392 19.86 15.93 8.30
C SER A 392 18.43 15.48 8.62
N ASP A 393 17.45 15.93 7.84
CA ASP A 393 16.08 15.38 7.87
C ASP A 393 16.03 13.93 7.35
N ASP A 394 17.16 13.20 7.39
CA ASP A 394 17.16 11.77 7.18
C ASP A 394 16.46 11.15 8.37
N GLN A 395 15.36 10.47 8.07
CA GLN A 395 14.62 9.68 9.03
C GLN A 395 15.63 8.81 9.76
N GLY A 396 15.79 9.06 11.06
CA GLY A 396 16.63 8.24 11.91
C GLY A 396 16.13 6.80 11.94
N TRP A 397 16.79 5.99 12.76
CA TRP A 397 16.38 4.63 13.02
C TRP A 397 14.86 4.51 13.17
N SER A 398 14.28 3.68 12.33
CA SER A 398 12.85 3.40 12.34
C SER A 398 12.61 1.98 12.85
N VAL A 399 11.37 1.73 13.24
CA VAL A 399 10.93 0.37 13.60
C VAL A 399 11.08 -0.61 12.41
N ALA A 400 11.09 -0.09 11.18
CA ALA A 400 11.29 -0.90 9.97
C ALA A 400 12.73 -1.42 9.82
N ASP A 401 13.70 -0.77 10.47
CA ASP A 401 15.11 -1.17 10.45
C ASP A 401 15.42 -2.29 11.48
N VAL A 402 14.42 -2.65 12.30
CA VAL A 402 14.53 -3.74 13.28
C VAL A 402 14.45 -5.10 12.57
N PRO A 403 15.42 -6.00 12.76
CA PRO A 403 15.40 -7.32 12.14
C PRO A 403 14.14 -8.12 12.46
N CYS A 404 13.58 -8.78 11.43
CA CYS A 404 12.43 -9.65 11.60
C CYS A 404 12.73 -10.85 12.53
N PHE A 405 11.75 -11.12 13.40
CA PHE A 405 11.74 -12.25 14.33
C PHE A 405 10.89 -13.40 13.76
N SER A 406 11.45 -14.61 13.69
CA SER A 406 10.74 -15.81 13.22
C SER A 406 11.25 -17.07 13.93
N ILE A 407 10.34 -17.98 14.24
CA ILE A 407 10.62 -19.29 14.84
C ILE A 407 9.74 -20.32 14.14
N ALA A 408 10.37 -21.33 13.53
CA ALA A 408 9.66 -22.42 12.89
C ALA A 408 8.89 -23.29 13.91
N PRO A 409 7.69 -23.80 13.54
CA PRO A 409 6.98 -24.78 14.36
C PRO A 409 7.76 -26.09 14.47
N ALA A 410 7.50 -26.81 15.55
CA ALA A 410 8.07 -28.14 15.78
C ALA A 410 7.23 -29.25 15.16
N THR A 411 7.79 -30.46 15.08
CA THR A 411 6.99 -31.67 14.88
C THR A 411 6.06 -31.87 16.08
N TRP A 412 4.75 -31.87 15.79
CA TRP A 412 3.71 -32.01 16.80
C TRP A 412 3.25 -33.46 16.93
N THR A 413 2.88 -33.89 18.13
CA THR A 413 2.26 -35.21 18.33
C THR A 413 1.27 -35.15 19.49
N ILE A 414 0.13 -35.84 19.36
CA ILE A 414 -0.84 -36.01 20.44
C ILE A 414 -0.59 -37.37 21.09
N PRO A 415 -0.18 -37.42 22.37
CA PRO A 415 0.01 -38.69 23.06
C PRO A 415 -1.35 -39.34 23.35
N VAL A 416 -1.53 -40.58 22.91
CA VAL A 416 -2.75 -41.35 23.17
C VAL A 416 -2.37 -42.65 23.89
N ASP A 417 -2.89 -42.84 25.09
CA ASP A 417 -2.69 -44.08 25.87
C ASP A 417 -4.03 -44.76 26.15
N PHE A 418 -4.23 -45.91 25.52
CA PHE A 418 -5.35 -46.79 25.83
C PHE A 418 -4.99 -47.69 27.01
N GLY A 419 -5.84 -47.73 28.04
CA GLY A 419 -5.64 -48.62 29.19
C GLY A 419 -5.48 -50.11 28.79
N ARG A 420 -4.89 -50.94 29.68
CA ARG A 420 -4.55 -52.35 29.38
C ARG A 420 -5.71 -53.20 28.84
N ARG A 421 -6.96 -52.91 29.22
CA ARG A 421 -8.16 -53.59 28.72
C ARG A 421 -8.47 -53.21 27.27
N ALA A 422 -8.45 -51.92 26.95
CA ALA A 422 -8.73 -51.40 25.61
C ALA A 422 -7.70 -51.87 24.58
N ARG A 423 -6.42 -51.96 24.96
CA ARG A 423 -5.35 -52.50 24.08
C ARG A 423 -5.54 -53.96 23.65
N ARG A 424 -6.36 -54.74 24.36
CA ARG A 424 -6.60 -56.17 24.04
C ARG A 424 -7.87 -56.41 23.22
N ARG A 425 -8.80 -55.45 23.20
CA ARG A 425 -10.15 -55.63 22.62
C ARG A 425 -10.53 -54.56 21.59
N GLY A 426 -9.63 -53.62 21.31
CA GLY A 426 -9.93 -52.35 20.64
C GLY A 426 -10.54 -51.32 21.61
N PRO A 427 -10.21 -50.02 21.49
CA PRO A 427 -10.84 -48.97 22.29
C PRO A 427 -12.29 -48.72 21.84
N THR A 428 -13.20 -48.52 22.79
CA THR A 428 -14.55 -47.99 22.50
C THR A 428 -14.48 -46.50 22.13
N THR A 429 -15.52 -45.97 21.46
CA THR A 429 -15.61 -44.53 21.12
C THR A 429 -15.44 -43.63 22.35
N GLU A 430 -16.04 -43.99 23.48
CA GLU A 430 -15.87 -43.26 24.75
C GLU A 430 -14.43 -43.35 25.30
N GLU A 431 -13.80 -44.53 25.26
CA GLU A 431 -12.41 -44.70 25.69
C GLU A 431 -11.44 -43.94 24.76
N PHE A 432 -11.77 -43.85 23.47
CA PHE A 432 -11.02 -43.08 22.48
C PHE A 432 -11.15 -41.57 22.68
N GLN A 433 -12.38 -41.08 22.85
CA GLN A 433 -12.65 -39.67 23.15
C GLN A 433 -11.97 -39.24 24.46
N ALA A 434 -12.04 -40.06 25.51
CA ALA A 434 -11.39 -39.76 26.80
C ALA A 434 -9.86 -39.73 26.70
N ALA A 435 -9.25 -40.72 26.03
CA ALA A 435 -7.80 -40.78 25.83
C ALA A 435 -7.30 -39.62 24.96
N THR A 436 -8.05 -39.26 23.92
CA THR A 436 -7.70 -38.17 23.02
C THR A 436 -7.88 -36.81 23.66
N ALA A 437 -8.94 -36.59 24.45
CA ALA A 437 -9.13 -35.35 25.21
C ALA A 437 -7.99 -35.09 26.20
N THR A 438 -7.56 -36.14 26.93
CA THR A 438 -6.41 -36.06 27.83
C THR A 438 -5.10 -35.83 27.06
N GLY A 439 -4.95 -36.48 25.91
CA GLY A 439 -3.82 -36.27 24.99
C GLY A 439 -3.74 -34.84 24.47
N ILE A 440 -4.86 -34.24 24.07
CA ILE A 440 -4.96 -32.86 23.57
C ILE A 440 -4.61 -31.88 24.68
N GLU A 441 -5.05 -32.12 25.92
CA GLU A 441 -4.68 -31.27 27.06
C GLU A 441 -3.16 -31.28 27.29
N LEU A 442 -2.55 -32.47 27.40
CA LEU A 442 -1.10 -32.63 27.56
C LEU A 442 -0.32 -32.03 26.39
N ALA A 443 -0.80 -32.24 25.17
CA ALA A 443 -0.19 -31.67 23.98
C ALA A 443 -0.25 -30.14 24.05
N SER A 444 -1.41 -29.55 24.31
CA SER A 444 -1.59 -28.09 24.40
C SER A 444 -0.67 -27.44 25.43
N ASP A 445 -0.50 -28.06 26.61
CA ASP A 445 0.45 -27.60 27.63
C ASP A 445 1.90 -27.69 27.14
N ARG A 446 2.24 -28.77 26.42
CA ARG A 446 3.55 -28.94 25.81
C ARG A 446 3.81 -27.93 24.69
N ALA A 447 2.85 -27.59 23.84
CA ALA A 447 2.96 -26.51 22.85
C ALA A 447 3.31 -25.19 23.51
N LEU A 448 2.58 -24.83 24.56
CA LEU A 448 2.79 -23.57 25.24
C LEU A 448 4.15 -23.51 25.94
N ALA A 449 4.58 -24.62 26.54
CA ALA A 449 5.92 -24.73 27.10
C ALA A 449 7.01 -24.62 26.02
N GLU A 450 6.84 -25.32 24.90
CA GLU A 450 7.77 -25.26 23.78
C GLU A 450 7.83 -23.86 23.14
N LEU A 451 6.69 -23.23 22.94
CA LEU A 451 6.61 -21.85 22.45
C LEU A 451 7.34 -20.91 23.42
N HIS A 452 7.09 -21.03 24.72
CA HIS A 452 7.79 -20.26 25.73
C HIS A 452 9.31 -20.45 25.65
N ASP A 453 9.80 -21.70 25.69
CA ASP A 453 11.22 -22.02 25.71
C ASP A 453 11.92 -21.53 24.45
N ARG A 454 11.29 -21.71 23.27
CA ARG A 454 11.84 -21.24 22.00
C ARG A 454 11.85 -19.71 21.91
N LEU A 455 10.82 -19.03 22.41
CA LEU A 455 10.77 -17.57 22.46
C LEU A 455 11.87 -17.03 23.38
N VAL A 456 12.03 -17.58 24.58
CA VAL A 456 13.09 -17.21 25.53
C VAL A 456 14.48 -17.45 24.91
N ALA A 457 14.69 -18.58 24.24
CA ALA A 457 15.95 -18.88 23.57
C ALA A 457 16.19 -18.07 22.28
N ALA A 458 15.17 -17.40 21.74
CA ALA A 458 15.27 -16.59 20.53
C ALA A 458 15.56 -15.12 20.83
N ILE A 459 15.16 -14.60 22.00
CA ILE A 459 15.37 -13.20 22.39
C ILE A 459 16.85 -12.79 22.29
N PRO A 460 17.82 -13.48 22.92
CA PRO A 460 19.22 -13.05 22.86
C PRO A 460 19.77 -12.97 21.44
N ARG A 461 19.40 -13.94 20.58
CA ARG A 461 19.79 -13.97 19.16
C ARG A 461 19.15 -12.86 18.34
N TRP A 462 17.97 -12.40 18.74
CA TRP A 462 17.31 -11.28 18.11
C TRP A 462 17.93 -9.95 18.55
N VAL A 463 18.20 -9.78 19.84
CA VAL A 463 18.90 -8.61 20.40
C VAL A 463 20.31 -8.48 19.81
N GLU A 464 21.04 -9.58 19.69
CA GLU A 464 22.36 -9.61 19.07
C GLU A 464 22.33 -9.15 17.61
N ARG A 465 21.36 -9.64 16.82
CA ARG A 465 21.15 -9.18 15.44
C ARG A 465 20.84 -7.69 15.38
N PHE A 466 20.02 -7.16 16.28
CA PHE A 466 19.76 -5.72 16.36
C PHE A 466 21.05 -4.94 16.67
N ALA A 467 21.86 -5.43 17.62
CA ALA A 467 23.14 -4.82 17.97
C ALA A 467 24.12 -4.80 16.78
N ASP A 468 24.13 -5.86 15.96
CA ASP A 468 24.96 -5.93 14.76
C ASP A 468 24.57 -4.88 13.72
N VAL A 469 23.26 -4.75 13.43
CA VAL A 469 22.76 -3.70 12.53
C VAL A 469 23.12 -2.32 13.08
N ALA A 470 22.96 -2.10 14.39
CA ALA A 470 23.25 -0.81 15.03
C ALA A 470 24.71 -0.41 14.96
N ARG A 471 25.62 -1.36 15.20
CA ARG A 471 27.04 -1.12 15.02
C ARG A 471 27.40 -0.88 13.56
N HIS A 472 26.82 -1.66 12.65
CA HIS A 472 27.11 -1.56 11.22
C HIS A 472 26.78 -0.17 10.67
N ASP A 473 25.62 0.40 11.03
CA ASP A 473 25.21 1.71 10.53
C ASP A 473 26.08 2.84 11.09
N VAL A 474 26.43 2.78 12.38
CA VAL A 474 27.40 3.73 12.97
C VAL A 474 28.74 3.65 12.24
N ASP A 475 29.23 2.45 11.93
CA ASP A 475 30.49 2.28 11.21
C ASP A 475 30.40 2.76 9.75
N GLN A 476 29.27 2.55 9.08
CA GLN A 476 29.03 3.09 7.74
C GLN A 476 28.97 4.63 7.73
N ALA A 477 28.32 5.24 8.73
CA ALA A 477 28.25 6.69 8.88
C ALA A 477 29.65 7.30 9.04
N VAL A 478 30.48 6.71 9.90
CA VAL A 478 31.88 7.09 10.10
C VAL A 478 32.68 6.94 8.81
N THR A 479 32.44 5.88 8.06
CA THR A 479 33.14 5.62 6.78
C THR A 479 32.80 6.69 5.75
N ARG A 480 31.52 7.05 5.61
CA ARG A 480 31.06 8.15 4.74
C ARG A 480 31.66 9.49 5.16
N PHE A 481 31.68 9.79 6.45
CA PHE A 481 32.30 11.02 6.97
C PHE A 481 33.79 11.10 6.61
N ARG A 482 34.56 10.03 6.84
CA ARG A 482 35.98 9.99 6.44
C ARG A 482 36.15 10.21 4.95
N HIS A 483 35.31 9.59 4.13
CA HIS A 483 35.33 9.79 2.69
C HIS A 483 35.12 11.26 2.32
N GLN A 484 34.13 11.94 2.91
CA GLN A 484 33.85 13.37 2.69
C GLN A 484 35.02 14.27 3.07
N LEU A 485 35.72 13.98 4.18
CA LEU A 485 36.94 14.69 4.54
C LEU A 485 38.05 14.47 3.51
N THR A 486 38.24 13.23 3.03
CA THR A 486 39.42 12.88 2.22
C THR A 486 39.30 13.21 0.73
N VAL A 487 38.09 13.41 0.20
CA VAL A 487 37.85 13.68 -1.22
C VAL A 487 37.59 15.18 -1.41
N PRO A 488 38.55 15.95 -1.93
CA PRO A 488 38.37 17.37 -2.14
C PRO A 488 37.33 17.63 -3.23
N PRO A 489 36.43 18.61 -3.06
CA PRO A 489 35.44 18.97 -4.08
C PRO A 489 36.10 19.59 -5.31
N SER A 490 35.49 19.37 -6.48
CA SER A 490 36.01 19.95 -7.73
C SER A 490 35.73 21.46 -7.82
N ASP A 491 36.49 22.17 -8.65
CA ASP A 491 36.21 23.59 -8.96
C ASP A 491 34.81 23.81 -9.52
N THR A 492 34.29 22.83 -10.26
CA THR A 492 32.93 22.86 -10.80
C THR A 492 31.89 22.77 -9.69
N ASP A 493 32.10 21.91 -8.69
CA ASP A 493 31.20 21.77 -7.54
C ASP A 493 31.18 23.05 -6.69
N ARG A 494 32.36 23.64 -6.48
CA ARG A 494 32.51 24.91 -5.76
C ARG A 494 31.73 26.03 -6.43
N GLN A 495 31.89 26.18 -7.75
CA GLN A 495 31.21 27.22 -8.51
C GLN A 495 29.69 27.00 -8.51
N ALA A 496 29.23 25.77 -8.71
CA ALA A 496 27.81 25.45 -8.75
C ALA A 496 27.10 25.77 -7.43
N VAL A 497 27.70 25.42 -6.28
CA VAL A 497 27.12 25.71 -4.96
C VAL A 497 27.17 27.21 -4.65
N ALA A 498 28.22 27.92 -5.05
CA ALA A 498 28.32 29.37 -4.90
C ALA A 498 27.25 30.12 -5.72
N ASP A 499 27.03 29.69 -6.97
CA ASP A 499 26.01 30.25 -7.86
C ASP A 499 24.60 30.02 -7.28
N LEU A 500 24.32 28.81 -6.78
CA LEU A 500 23.06 28.48 -6.11
C LEU A 500 22.84 29.34 -4.86
N ALA A 501 23.84 29.45 -3.99
CA ALA A 501 23.74 30.25 -2.77
C ALA A 501 23.49 31.74 -3.03
N THR A 502 24.08 32.27 -4.10
CA THR A 502 23.90 33.67 -4.49
C THR A 502 22.55 33.90 -5.17
N GLY A 503 22.07 32.94 -5.96
CA GLY A 503 20.81 33.04 -6.70
C GLY A 503 19.56 32.85 -5.84
N LEU A 504 19.64 32.01 -4.80
CA LEU A 504 18.46 31.56 -4.07
C LEU A 504 17.71 32.65 -3.29
N PRO A 505 18.38 33.60 -2.59
CA PRO A 505 17.68 34.71 -1.94
C PRO A 505 16.96 35.62 -2.94
N THR A 506 17.58 35.87 -4.10
CA THR A 506 16.97 36.64 -5.20
C THR A 506 15.77 35.91 -5.77
N PHE A 507 15.87 34.61 -5.97
CA PHE A 507 14.77 33.76 -6.42
C PHE A 507 13.61 33.76 -5.43
N ARG A 508 13.88 33.64 -4.12
CA ARG A 508 12.86 33.70 -3.07
C ARG A 508 12.14 35.05 -3.04
N THR A 509 12.90 36.13 -3.12
CA THR A 509 12.34 37.49 -3.15
C THR A 509 11.47 37.68 -4.39
N GLY A 510 11.97 37.29 -5.57
CA GLY A 510 11.21 37.33 -6.81
C GLY A 510 9.95 36.44 -6.81
N LEU A 511 9.99 35.29 -6.14
CA LEU A 511 8.80 34.46 -5.95
C LEU A 511 7.78 35.13 -5.03
N ARG A 512 8.20 35.72 -3.91
CA ARG A 512 7.31 36.44 -3.00
C ARG A 512 6.66 37.63 -3.70
N ASP A 513 7.45 38.43 -4.41
CA ASP A 513 6.96 39.57 -5.20
C ASP A 513 5.95 39.13 -6.27
N LEU A 514 6.21 38.02 -6.97
CA LEU A 514 5.30 37.48 -8.00
C LEU A 514 3.95 37.04 -7.40
N VAL A 515 3.96 36.47 -6.19
CA VAL A 515 2.72 36.03 -5.55
C VAL A 515 1.98 37.20 -4.90
N ASP A 516 2.69 38.19 -4.37
CA ASP A 516 2.07 39.42 -3.85
C ASP A 516 1.44 40.27 -4.98
N ASP A 517 2.00 40.24 -6.19
CA ASP A 517 1.44 40.91 -7.37
C ASP A 517 0.21 40.19 -7.97
N THR A 518 -0.01 38.92 -7.62
CA THR A 518 -1.24 38.23 -8.03
C THR A 518 -2.43 38.71 -7.20
N SER A 519 -3.12 39.74 -7.69
CA SER A 519 -4.44 40.14 -7.17
C SER A 519 -5.37 38.92 -7.09
N PRO A 520 -6.12 38.75 -5.98
CA PRO A 520 -6.99 37.60 -5.81
C PRO A 520 -7.99 37.56 -6.96
N VAL A 521 -8.00 36.47 -7.70
CA VAL A 521 -9.10 36.17 -8.61
C VAL A 521 -10.35 36.13 -7.74
N ALA A 522 -11.26 37.09 -7.96
CA ALA A 522 -12.56 37.09 -7.32
C ALA A 522 -13.30 35.85 -7.81
N VAL A 523 -13.24 34.78 -7.03
CA VAL A 523 -14.17 33.67 -7.17
C VAL A 523 -15.50 34.21 -6.67
N GLU A 524 -16.32 34.72 -7.59
CA GLU A 524 -17.71 35.01 -7.31
C GLU A 524 -18.33 33.79 -6.63
N ALA A 525 -19.03 34.03 -5.52
CA ALA A 525 -19.70 33.01 -4.75
C ALA A 525 -20.51 32.13 -5.70
N VAL A 526 -20.12 30.84 -5.79
CA VAL A 526 -20.86 29.86 -6.57
C VAL A 526 -22.26 29.77 -5.96
N ASP A 527 -23.24 30.30 -6.69
CA ASP A 527 -24.66 30.18 -6.36
C ASP A 527 -25.03 28.68 -6.30
N PRO A 528 -25.46 28.14 -5.15
CA PRO A 528 -25.85 26.74 -5.03
C PRO A 528 -27.10 26.37 -5.82
N ARG A 529 -27.81 27.34 -6.43
CA ARG A 529 -29.18 27.15 -6.97
C ARG A 529 -29.28 27.16 -8.50
N GLY A 530 -28.18 27.18 -9.23
CA GLY A 530 -28.17 27.10 -10.69
C GLY A 530 -28.36 25.69 -11.25
N ALA A 531 -29.50 25.05 -11.01
CA ALA A 531 -29.91 23.88 -11.78
C ALA A 531 -30.26 24.34 -13.22
N MET A 532 -29.27 24.34 -14.11
CA MET A 532 -29.51 24.45 -15.55
C MET A 532 -30.25 23.19 -16.02
N PRO A 533 -31.34 23.32 -16.81
CA PRO A 533 -32.07 22.17 -17.30
C PRO A 533 -31.17 21.31 -18.18
N SER A 534 -31.19 20.01 -17.89
CA SER A 534 -30.54 18.99 -18.71
C SER A 534 -31.04 19.12 -20.16
N PRO A 535 -30.15 19.25 -21.17
CA PRO A 535 -30.56 19.00 -22.53
C PRO A 535 -30.87 17.51 -22.62
N ALA A 536 -32.16 17.19 -22.79
CA ALA A 536 -32.60 15.88 -23.21
C ALA A 536 -31.93 15.56 -24.55
N THR A 537 -30.87 14.76 -24.54
CA THR A 537 -30.50 13.92 -25.66
C THR A 537 -29.76 12.71 -25.14
N THR A 538 -30.39 11.56 -25.31
CA THR A 538 -29.79 10.23 -25.31
C THR A 538 -28.54 10.24 -26.20
N ARG A 539 -27.35 10.25 -25.60
CA ARG A 539 -26.12 9.74 -26.21
C ARG A 539 -25.13 9.35 -25.11
N GLN A 540 -24.94 8.06 -24.93
CA GLN A 540 -23.86 7.49 -24.14
C GLN A 540 -22.48 7.78 -24.78
N LEU A 541 -21.47 7.96 -23.90
CA LEU A 541 -19.99 7.97 -24.07
C LEU A 541 -19.34 9.22 -24.70
N PRO A 542 -18.06 9.58 -24.35
CA PRO A 542 -17.03 8.78 -23.64
C PRO A 542 -16.29 9.46 -22.46
N THR A 543 -15.60 8.61 -21.68
CA THR A 543 -14.65 8.91 -20.59
C THR A 543 -13.35 9.54 -21.13
N ASN A 544 -13.02 10.75 -20.67
CA ASN A 544 -11.81 11.49 -21.08
C ASN A 544 -10.56 11.08 -20.27
N GLY A 545 -9.74 10.22 -20.86
CA GLY A 545 -8.28 10.24 -20.76
C GLY A 545 -7.74 10.19 -22.19
N ALA A 546 -6.92 11.16 -22.57
CA ALA A 546 -6.47 11.40 -23.94
C ALA A 546 -5.82 10.16 -24.61
N LEU A 547 -6.07 10.02 -25.92
CA LEU A 547 -5.40 9.08 -26.85
C LEU A 547 -5.42 7.59 -26.48
N THR A 548 -6.57 7.04 -26.13
CA THR A 548 -6.72 5.59 -26.02
C THR A 548 -7.06 4.96 -27.37
N CYS A 549 -6.31 3.93 -27.76
CA CYS A 549 -6.61 3.16 -28.97
C CYS A 549 -8.03 2.56 -28.87
N VAL A 550 -8.87 2.82 -29.87
CA VAL A 550 -10.28 2.41 -29.84
C VAL A 550 -10.46 0.88 -29.75
N ILE A 551 -9.54 0.11 -30.36
CA ILE A 551 -9.55 -1.36 -30.29
C ILE A 551 -9.03 -1.83 -28.92
N CYS A 552 -7.96 -1.23 -28.39
CA CYS A 552 -7.49 -1.52 -27.03
C CYS A 552 -8.59 -1.30 -25.98
N SER A 553 -9.32 -0.18 -26.05
CA SER A 553 -10.39 0.12 -25.09
C SER A 553 -11.58 -0.86 -25.17
N ARG A 554 -11.75 -1.54 -26.31
CA ARG A 554 -12.75 -2.61 -26.48
C ARG A 554 -12.24 -3.94 -25.94
N LEU A 555 -10.99 -4.27 -26.23
CA LEU A 555 -10.32 -5.46 -25.72
C LEU A 555 -10.19 -5.46 -24.18
N GLN A 556 -9.87 -4.32 -23.57
CA GLN A 556 -9.79 -4.20 -22.11
C GLN A 556 -11.14 -4.47 -21.43
N ARG A 557 -12.24 -4.00 -22.04
CA ARG A 557 -13.60 -4.29 -21.56
C ARG A 557 -13.93 -5.77 -21.71
N ALA A 558 -13.65 -6.35 -22.87
CA ALA A 558 -13.86 -7.77 -23.10
C ALA A 558 -13.05 -8.64 -22.11
N LEU A 559 -11.80 -8.27 -21.82
CA LEU A 559 -10.97 -8.94 -20.82
C LEU A 559 -11.62 -8.90 -19.43
N SER A 560 -12.05 -7.73 -18.98
CA SER A 560 -12.71 -7.55 -17.69
C SER A 560 -14.02 -8.34 -17.59
N GLU A 561 -14.84 -8.32 -18.64
CA GLU A 561 -16.10 -9.08 -18.71
C GLU A 561 -15.85 -10.59 -18.63
N VAL A 562 -14.90 -11.11 -19.41
CA VAL A 562 -14.55 -12.54 -19.43
C VAL A 562 -14.01 -12.99 -18.08
N LEU A 563 -13.05 -12.26 -17.50
CA LEU A 563 -12.46 -12.65 -16.21
C LEU A 563 -13.45 -12.53 -15.05
N SER A 564 -14.31 -11.52 -15.04
CA SER A 564 -15.36 -11.37 -14.01
C SER A 564 -16.36 -12.53 -14.07
N HIS A 565 -16.74 -12.93 -15.29
CA HIS A 565 -17.60 -14.08 -15.50
C HIS A 565 -16.95 -15.38 -14.98
N GLU A 566 -15.66 -15.56 -15.26
CA GLU A 566 -14.91 -16.74 -14.80
C GLU A 566 -14.64 -16.74 -13.29
N GLN A 567 -14.49 -15.59 -12.65
CA GLN A 567 -14.34 -15.48 -11.20
C GLN A 567 -15.50 -16.13 -10.46
N PHE A 568 -16.74 -15.83 -10.87
CA PHE A 568 -17.92 -16.45 -10.28
C PHE A 568 -17.97 -17.96 -10.57
N ARG A 569 -17.75 -18.35 -11.83
CA ARG A 569 -17.83 -19.76 -12.25
C ARG A 569 -16.81 -20.63 -11.53
N LEU A 570 -15.55 -20.22 -11.50
CA LEU A 570 -14.45 -20.99 -10.90
C LEU A 570 -14.52 -21.02 -9.37
N ALA A 571 -15.03 -19.97 -8.73
CA ALA A 571 -15.20 -19.97 -7.28
C ALA A 571 -16.36 -20.83 -6.80
N THR A 572 -17.43 -21.01 -7.60
CA THR A 572 -18.70 -21.59 -7.12
C THR A 572 -19.12 -22.89 -7.81
N MET A 573 -18.64 -23.17 -9.03
CA MET A 573 -19.15 -24.29 -9.84
C MET A 573 -18.08 -25.36 -10.07
N GLN A 574 -18.25 -26.54 -9.47
CA GLN A 574 -17.34 -27.68 -9.66
C GLN A 574 -17.19 -28.10 -11.12
N ARG A 575 -18.26 -27.99 -11.93
CA ARG A 575 -18.21 -28.27 -13.37
C ARG A 575 -17.27 -27.31 -14.10
N ALA A 576 -17.33 -26.00 -13.78
CA ALA A 576 -16.46 -25.02 -14.41
C ALA A 576 -15.00 -25.19 -13.99
N GLN A 577 -14.74 -25.60 -12.74
CA GLN A 577 -13.40 -25.97 -12.27
C GLN A 577 -12.85 -27.17 -13.02
N ALA A 578 -13.68 -28.20 -13.26
CA ALA A 578 -13.29 -29.37 -14.04
C ALA A 578 -13.02 -29.03 -15.52
N GLU A 579 -13.89 -28.21 -16.14
CA GLU A 579 -13.68 -27.69 -17.49
C GLU A 579 -12.35 -26.91 -17.59
N HIS A 580 -12.11 -25.99 -16.65
CA HIS A 580 -10.88 -25.19 -16.59
C HIS A 580 -9.62 -26.04 -16.40
N ALA A 581 -9.67 -27.06 -15.53
CA ALA A 581 -8.57 -28.00 -15.35
C ALA A 581 -8.30 -28.83 -16.61
N SER A 582 -9.35 -29.30 -17.29
CA SER A 582 -9.22 -30.08 -18.53
C SER A 582 -8.69 -29.27 -19.71
N GLU A 583 -8.92 -27.95 -19.70
CA GLU A 583 -8.39 -27.00 -20.69
C GLU A 583 -6.93 -26.57 -20.39
N GLY A 584 -6.33 -27.05 -19.29
CA GLY A 584 -4.99 -26.67 -18.85
C GLY A 584 -4.92 -25.30 -18.15
N GLY A 585 -6.07 -24.71 -17.83
CA GLY A 585 -6.18 -23.41 -17.18
C GLY A 585 -6.07 -22.22 -18.12
N PHE A 586 -5.74 -21.05 -17.57
CA PHE A 586 -5.41 -19.87 -18.39
C PHE A 586 -3.91 -19.85 -18.75
N CYS A 587 -3.54 -19.08 -19.77
CA CYS A 587 -2.14 -18.84 -20.06
C CYS A 587 -1.50 -18.02 -18.92
N ARG A 588 -0.16 -18.04 -18.83
CA ARG A 588 0.60 -17.37 -17.76
C ARG A 588 0.14 -15.95 -17.46
N LEU A 589 -0.15 -15.14 -18.50
CA LEU A 589 -0.64 -13.77 -18.33
C LEU A 589 -2.03 -13.73 -17.67
N HIS A 590 -3.00 -14.40 -18.29
CA HIS A 590 -4.39 -14.39 -17.82
C HIS A 590 -4.59 -15.12 -16.49
N THR A 591 -3.69 -16.03 -16.11
CA THR A 591 -3.65 -16.62 -14.76
C THR A 591 -3.40 -15.55 -13.70
N TRP A 592 -2.41 -14.68 -13.92
CA TRP A 592 -2.08 -13.61 -12.97
C TRP A 592 -3.10 -12.46 -13.00
N GLU A 593 -3.68 -12.16 -14.15
CA GLU A 593 -4.79 -11.19 -14.25
C GLU A 593 -6.05 -11.70 -13.54
N TYR A 594 -6.37 -12.99 -13.69
CA TYR A 594 -7.42 -13.64 -12.92
C TYR A 594 -7.13 -13.59 -11.41
N ALA A 595 -5.89 -13.88 -10.99
CA ALA A 595 -5.48 -13.85 -9.60
C ALA A 595 -5.55 -12.46 -8.97
N ALA A 596 -5.31 -11.40 -9.75
CA ALA A 596 -5.47 -10.03 -9.31
C ALA A 596 -6.94 -9.66 -9.03
N MET A 597 -7.89 -10.32 -9.70
CA MET A 597 -9.34 -10.09 -9.54
C MET A 597 -9.98 -11.02 -8.50
N ALA A 598 -9.53 -12.27 -8.42
CA ALA A 598 -10.11 -13.30 -7.56
C ALA A 598 -9.70 -13.13 -6.08
N SER A 599 -10.58 -13.51 -5.15
CA SER A 599 -10.21 -13.61 -3.74
C SER A 599 -9.29 -14.82 -3.51
N PRO A 600 -8.48 -14.85 -2.43
CA PRO A 600 -7.67 -16.02 -2.09
C PRO A 600 -8.49 -17.33 -2.03
N VAL A 601 -9.70 -17.27 -1.46
CA VAL A 601 -10.61 -18.41 -1.42
C VAL A 601 -11.10 -18.80 -2.82
N GLY A 602 -11.47 -17.82 -3.65
CA GLY A 602 -11.98 -18.06 -5.00
C GLY A 602 -10.91 -18.62 -5.94
N ILE A 603 -9.66 -18.16 -5.84
CA ILE A 603 -8.56 -18.73 -6.62
C ILE A 603 -8.18 -20.12 -6.11
N SER A 604 -8.13 -20.35 -4.79
CA SER A 604 -7.88 -21.69 -4.25
C SER A 604 -8.95 -22.69 -4.70
N ALA A 605 -10.24 -22.31 -4.67
CA ALA A 605 -11.32 -23.15 -5.19
C ALA A 605 -11.21 -23.38 -6.70
N GLY A 606 -10.87 -22.34 -7.47
CA GLY A 606 -10.76 -22.40 -8.93
C GLY A 606 -9.57 -23.21 -9.46
N TYR A 607 -8.42 -23.13 -8.78
CA TYR A 607 -7.14 -23.68 -9.25
C TYR A 607 -6.72 -24.98 -8.57
N ALA A 608 -7.34 -25.39 -7.47
CA ALA A 608 -6.99 -26.65 -6.79
C ALA A 608 -7.06 -27.86 -7.75
N ARG A 609 -8.16 -27.99 -8.51
CA ARG A 609 -8.31 -29.08 -9.49
C ARG A 609 -7.34 -29.01 -10.65
N LEU A 610 -6.99 -27.80 -11.10
CA LEU A 610 -5.99 -27.60 -12.13
C LEU A 610 -4.61 -28.04 -11.61
N ALA A 611 -4.26 -27.69 -10.38
CA ALA A 611 -3.01 -28.10 -9.74
C ALA A 611 -2.92 -29.62 -9.59
N GLU A 612 -4.01 -30.28 -9.17
CA GLU A 612 -4.10 -31.75 -9.11
C GLU A 612 -3.91 -32.40 -10.49
N THR A 613 -4.57 -31.85 -11.52
CA THR A 613 -4.49 -32.36 -12.90
C THR A 613 -3.07 -32.21 -13.48
N LEU A 614 -2.44 -31.05 -13.27
CA LEU A 614 -1.07 -30.79 -13.70
C LEU A 614 -0.06 -31.65 -12.93
N ALA A 615 -0.26 -31.87 -11.63
CA ALA A 615 0.60 -32.75 -10.85
C ALA A 615 0.56 -34.19 -11.38
N ALA A 616 -0.64 -34.72 -11.64
CA ALA A 616 -0.80 -36.05 -12.23
C ALA A 616 -0.15 -36.16 -13.61
N ALA A 617 -0.31 -35.14 -14.47
CA ALA A 617 0.33 -35.12 -15.78
C ALA A 617 1.86 -35.04 -15.70
N LEU A 618 2.41 -34.29 -14.73
CA LEU A 618 3.85 -34.22 -14.49
C LEU A 618 4.41 -35.53 -13.93
N ASP A 619 3.68 -36.22 -13.06
CA ASP A 619 4.04 -37.56 -12.56
C ASP A 619 4.07 -38.58 -13.70
N GLU A 620 3.11 -38.53 -14.64
CA GLU A 620 3.12 -39.35 -15.85
C GLU A 620 4.33 -39.04 -16.74
N VAL A 621 4.64 -37.76 -16.97
CA VAL A 621 5.82 -37.33 -17.73
C VAL A 621 7.12 -37.78 -17.06
N ALA A 622 7.19 -37.73 -15.72
CA ALA A 622 8.34 -38.20 -14.96
C ALA A 622 8.46 -39.75 -14.95
N ALA A 623 7.33 -40.46 -15.05
CA ALA A 623 7.29 -41.93 -15.10
C ALA A 623 7.58 -42.51 -16.49
N GLN A 624 7.50 -41.71 -17.56
CA GLN A 624 7.84 -42.13 -18.92
C GLN A 624 9.32 -42.54 -19.01
N ARG A 625 9.58 -43.85 -19.22
CA ARG A 625 10.90 -44.34 -19.63
C ARG A 625 11.08 -44.11 -21.13
N PRO A 626 12.23 -43.59 -21.60
CA PRO A 626 12.49 -43.49 -23.03
C PRO A 626 12.49 -44.90 -23.64
N ALA A 627 11.88 -45.03 -24.83
CA ALA A 627 11.75 -46.31 -25.53
C ALA A 627 13.10 -46.91 -25.99
N SER A 628 14.21 -46.18 -25.86
CA SER A 628 15.56 -46.58 -26.28
C SER A 628 16.47 -46.88 -25.08
N LEU A 629 16.18 -47.94 -24.33
CA LEU A 629 17.14 -48.53 -23.38
C LEU A 629 17.82 -49.73 -24.04
N ASP A 630 18.81 -49.45 -24.88
CA ASP A 630 19.90 -50.39 -25.20
C ASP A 630 21.26 -49.69 -25.42
N VAL A 631 21.36 -48.37 -25.19
CA VAL A 631 22.64 -47.64 -25.24
C VAL A 631 22.72 -46.69 -24.05
N PRO A 632 23.86 -46.62 -23.32
CA PRO A 632 24.04 -45.68 -22.21
C PRO A 632 24.17 -44.26 -22.78
N THR A 633 23.05 -43.56 -22.92
CA THR A 633 23.04 -42.15 -23.33
C THR A 633 23.50 -41.29 -22.15
N THR A 634 24.62 -40.60 -22.35
CA THR A 634 25.07 -39.48 -21.50
C THR A 634 23.90 -38.52 -21.29
N GLY A 635 23.68 -38.04 -20.05
CA GLY A 635 22.48 -37.30 -19.60
C GLY A 635 22.15 -35.96 -20.28
N ARG A 636 22.59 -35.71 -21.52
CA ARG A 636 22.23 -34.56 -22.36
C ARG A 636 21.04 -34.80 -23.29
N GLU A 637 20.72 -36.04 -23.65
CA GLU A 637 19.62 -36.34 -24.61
C GLU A 637 18.23 -36.45 -23.95
N PHE A 638 18.16 -36.62 -22.63
CA PHE A 638 16.89 -36.71 -21.90
C PHE A 638 16.20 -35.34 -21.70
N ALA A 639 16.99 -34.26 -21.73
CA ALA A 639 16.53 -32.92 -21.37
C ALA A 639 15.55 -32.29 -22.39
N PRO A 640 15.72 -32.43 -23.72
CA PRO A 640 14.83 -31.78 -24.69
C PRO A 640 13.43 -32.40 -24.74
N ASP A 641 13.32 -33.73 -24.66
CA ASP A 641 12.02 -34.42 -24.70
C ASP A 641 11.22 -34.21 -23.41
N LEU A 642 11.90 -34.25 -22.26
CA LEU A 642 11.28 -33.92 -20.98
C LEU A 642 10.85 -32.45 -20.94
N ALA A 643 11.70 -31.53 -21.43
CA ALA A 643 11.36 -30.12 -21.54
C ALA A 643 10.16 -29.88 -22.48
N ARG A 644 10.06 -30.62 -23.58
CA ARG A 644 8.92 -30.58 -24.50
C ARG A 644 7.65 -31.11 -23.84
N ALA A 645 7.71 -32.26 -23.18
CA ALA A 645 6.57 -32.87 -22.49
C ALA A 645 6.06 -32.01 -21.32
N VAL A 646 6.95 -31.35 -20.57
CA VAL A 646 6.59 -30.35 -19.56
C VAL A 646 6.03 -29.08 -20.21
N GLY A 647 6.59 -28.67 -21.34
CA GLY A 647 6.10 -27.52 -22.13
C GLY A 647 4.68 -27.72 -22.65
N GLU A 648 4.29 -28.95 -23.01
CA GLU A 648 2.93 -29.32 -23.43
C GLU A 648 1.89 -29.14 -22.31
N GLN A 649 2.29 -29.11 -21.04
CA GLN A 649 1.41 -28.83 -19.89
C GLN A 649 1.13 -27.33 -19.70
N VAL A 650 1.89 -26.45 -20.36
CA VAL A 650 1.72 -25.00 -20.23
C VAL A 650 0.68 -24.53 -21.23
N THR A 651 -0.44 -23.99 -20.74
CA THR A 651 -1.45 -23.38 -21.60
C THR A 651 -0.86 -22.26 -22.44
N ARG A 652 -0.87 -22.48 -23.76
CA ARG A 652 -0.37 -21.54 -24.75
C ARG A 652 -1.42 -20.47 -25.04
N THR A 653 -0.99 -19.39 -25.68
CA THR A 653 -1.91 -18.30 -26.04
C THR A 653 -2.95 -18.69 -27.09
N ASP A 654 -2.75 -19.76 -27.86
CA ASP A 654 -3.73 -20.25 -28.83
C ASP A 654 -4.72 -21.29 -28.26
N SER A 655 -4.45 -21.84 -27.08
CA SER A 655 -5.39 -22.71 -26.36
C SER A 655 -6.08 -22.00 -25.19
N CYS A 656 -5.60 -20.83 -24.77
CA CYS A 656 -6.22 -20.05 -23.71
C CYS A 656 -7.55 -19.42 -24.16
N ARG A 657 -8.65 -19.78 -23.48
CA ARG A 657 -10.00 -19.27 -23.76
C ARG A 657 -10.10 -17.74 -23.76
N VAL A 658 -9.41 -17.07 -22.83
CA VAL A 658 -9.38 -15.60 -22.78
C VAL A 658 -8.63 -15.02 -23.98
N CYS A 659 -7.49 -15.61 -24.36
CA CYS A 659 -6.75 -15.19 -25.56
C CYS A 659 -7.57 -15.37 -26.85
N ILE A 660 -8.28 -16.49 -26.98
CA ILE A 660 -9.14 -16.79 -28.15
C ILE A 660 -10.26 -15.75 -28.25
N GLU A 661 -10.93 -15.46 -27.13
CA GLU A 661 -12.01 -14.47 -27.11
C GLU A 661 -11.49 -13.07 -27.43
N LEU A 662 -10.35 -12.66 -26.86
CA LEU A 662 -9.74 -11.39 -27.19
C LEU A 662 -9.30 -11.31 -28.66
N ALA A 663 -8.77 -12.38 -29.24
CA ALA A 663 -8.42 -12.41 -30.67
C ALA A 663 -9.66 -12.30 -31.57
N ARG A 664 -10.78 -12.92 -31.18
CA ARG A 664 -12.08 -12.79 -31.86
C ARG A 664 -12.56 -11.35 -31.84
N VAL A 665 -12.59 -10.73 -30.66
CA VAL A 665 -12.98 -9.32 -30.49
C VAL A 665 -12.05 -8.39 -31.26
N GLU A 666 -10.74 -8.64 -31.25
CA GLU A 666 -9.75 -7.86 -31.98
C GLU A 666 -10.01 -7.89 -33.49
N ALA A 667 -10.19 -9.09 -34.07
CA ALA A 667 -10.46 -9.26 -35.49
C ALA A 667 -11.79 -8.60 -35.89
N GLU A 668 -12.83 -8.72 -35.06
CA GLU A 668 -14.13 -8.08 -35.27
C GLU A 668 -13.99 -6.54 -35.28
N GLN A 669 -13.33 -5.98 -34.27
CA GLN A 669 -13.12 -4.53 -34.19
C GLN A 669 -12.21 -4.01 -35.30
N ALA A 670 -11.17 -4.76 -35.68
CA ALA A 670 -10.29 -4.42 -36.80
C ALA A 670 -11.07 -4.40 -38.12
N ALA A 671 -11.95 -5.39 -38.35
CA ALA A 671 -12.81 -5.43 -39.53
C ALA A 671 -13.82 -4.26 -39.56
N ILE A 672 -14.41 -3.91 -38.42
CA ILE A 672 -15.30 -2.75 -38.27
C ILE A 672 -14.55 -1.45 -38.62
N VAL A 673 -13.35 -1.25 -38.08
CA VAL A 673 -12.54 -0.06 -38.36
C VAL A 673 -12.02 -0.07 -39.80
N ALA A 674 -11.74 -1.23 -40.39
CA ALA A 674 -11.28 -1.34 -41.77
C ALA A 674 -12.38 -1.02 -42.80
N HIS A 675 -13.63 -1.41 -42.54
CA HIS A 675 -14.72 -1.35 -43.52
C HIS A 675 -15.89 -0.45 -43.12
N SER A 676 -15.74 0.35 -42.06
CA SER A 676 -16.83 1.19 -41.52
C SER A 676 -17.56 1.94 -42.64
N PRO A 677 -18.85 1.64 -42.88
CA PRO A 677 -19.59 2.20 -44.01
C PRO A 677 -20.20 3.58 -43.72
N ASN A 678 -19.98 4.19 -42.54
CA ASN A 678 -20.66 5.42 -42.14
C ASN A 678 -19.82 6.35 -41.22
N PRO A 679 -19.53 7.60 -41.64
CA PRO A 679 -18.89 8.64 -40.81
C PRO A 679 -19.63 8.93 -39.49
N VAL A 680 -20.95 8.69 -39.43
CA VAL A 680 -21.77 8.90 -38.23
C VAL A 680 -21.53 7.82 -37.15
N GLN A 681 -21.20 6.59 -37.54
CA GLN A 681 -20.80 5.53 -36.61
C GLN A 681 -19.38 5.75 -36.08
N GLU A 682 -18.48 6.30 -36.90
CA GLU A 682 -17.15 6.74 -36.46
C GLU A 682 -17.24 7.85 -35.42
N ALA A 683 -18.06 8.87 -35.66
CA ALA A 683 -18.28 9.98 -34.72
C ALA A 683 -18.89 9.53 -33.38
N ALA A 684 -19.66 8.43 -33.36
CA ALA A 684 -20.19 7.83 -32.14
C ALA A 684 -19.14 7.02 -31.34
N MET A 685 -18.07 6.56 -32.00
CA MET A 685 -16.94 5.89 -31.35
C MET A 685 -15.86 6.87 -30.85
N THR A 686 -15.76 8.05 -31.48
CA THR A 686 -14.67 9.03 -31.24
C THR A 686 -15.14 10.38 -30.68
N GLY A 687 -16.45 10.62 -30.54
CA GLY A 687 -17.00 11.86 -30.01
C GLY A 687 -17.05 13.04 -31.00
N GLY A 688 -16.93 12.80 -32.32
CA GLY A 688 -16.97 13.83 -33.36
C GLY A 688 -16.08 13.53 -34.58
N ASP A 689 -15.83 14.55 -35.40
CA ASP A 689 -15.14 14.56 -36.73
C ASP A 689 -13.64 14.16 -36.71
N ARG A 690 -13.23 13.23 -35.84
CA ARG A 690 -11.84 12.80 -35.67
C ARG A 690 -11.63 11.36 -36.11
N THR A 691 -10.60 11.15 -36.93
CA THR A 691 -10.07 9.83 -37.30
C THR A 691 -9.80 8.99 -36.05
N PRO A 692 -10.19 7.69 -36.02
CA PRO A 692 -9.99 6.84 -34.85
C PRO A 692 -8.51 6.72 -34.47
N VAL A 693 -8.25 6.82 -33.17
CA VAL A 693 -6.93 6.62 -32.57
C VAL A 693 -6.63 5.12 -32.54
N LEU A 694 -5.54 4.69 -33.17
CA LEU A 694 -5.09 3.30 -33.19
C LEU A 694 -3.65 3.23 -32.70
N CYS A 695 -3.31 2.25 -31.85
CA CYS A 695 -1.91 1.93 -31.62
C CYS A 695 -1.33 1.20 -32.84
N LEU A 696 -0.01 1.10 -32.90
CA LEU A 696 0.73 0.48 -33.99
C LEU A 696 0.30 -0.96 -34.25
N HIS A 697 0.09 -1.73 -33.18
CA HIS A 697 -0.40 -3.10 -33.26
C HIS A 697 -1.76 -3.19 -33.96
N HIS A 698 -2.72 -2.38 -33.52
CA HIS A 698 -4.08 -2.41 -34.06
C HIS A 698 -4.19 -1.73 -35.43
N LEU A 699 -3.31 -0.79 -35.76
CA LEU A 699 -3.19 -0.31 -37.14
C LEU A 699 -2.78 -1.45 -38.07
N ALA A 700 -1.80 -2.27 -37.67
CA ALA A 700 -1.41 -3.44 -38.45
C ALA A 700 -2.56 -4.45 -38.62
N ALA A 701 -3.32 -4.72 -37.55
CA ALA A 701 -4.51 -5.57 -37.61
C ALA A 701 -5.59 -5.02 -38.56
N VAL A 702 -5.84 -3.70 -38.52
CA VAL A 702 -6.78 -3.04 -39.44
C VAL A 702 -6.29 -3.11 -40.88
N LEU A 703 -5.00 -2.88 -41.15
CA LEU A 703 -4.44 -3.00 -42.50
C LEU A 703 -4.49 -4.43 -43.04
N ALA A 704 -4.31 -5.44 -42.17
CA ALA A 704 -4.46 -6.85 -42.52
C ALA A 704 -5.89 -7.20 -42.94
N ALA A 705 -6.90 -6.48 -42.42
CA ALA A 705 -8.29 -6.59 -42.85
C ALA A 705 -8.58 -5.97 -44.23
N ARG A 706 -7.57 -5.43 -44.94
CA ARG A 706 -7.65 -4.91 -46.32
C ARG A 706 -8.66 -3.75 -46.53
N PRO A 707 -8.54 -2.64 -45.78
CA PRO A 707 -9.30 -1.42 -46.06
C PRO A 707 -8.93 -0.85 -47.44
N ASP A 708 -9.76 0.03 -47.98
CA ASP A 708 -9.44 0.75 -49.21
C ASP A 708 -8.17 1.63 -49.05
N THR A 709 -7.49 1.92 -50.16
CA THR A 709 -6.20 2.62 -50.15
C THR A 709 -6.28 4.02 -49.53
N HIS A 710 -7.41 4.72 -49.66
CA HIS A 710 -7.56 6.04 -49.07
C HIS A 710 -7.65 5.93 -47.55
N ARG A 711 -8.48 5.02 -47.04
CA ARG A 711 -8.64 4.76 -45.61
C ARG A 711 -7.36 4.25 -44.95
N ALA A 712 -6.66 3.31 -45.57
CA ALA A 712 -5.35 2.84 -45.12
C ALA A 712 -4.36 4.01 -44.92
N ARG A 713 -4.25 4.91 -45.91
CA ARG A 713 -3.37 6.08 -45.84
C ARG A 713 -3.79 7.06 -44.75
N THR A 714 -5.09 7.28 -44.58
CA THR A 714 -5.62 8.20 -43.57
C THR A 714 -5.33 7.72 -42.14
N LEU A 715 -5.55 6.43 -41.86
CA LEU A 715 -5.26 5.85 -40.55
C LEU A 715 -3.76 5.86 -40.22
N THR A 716 -2.91 5.50 -41.20
CA THR A 716 -1.45 5.53 -41.01
C THR A 716 -0.93 6.95 -40.78
N ARG A 717 -1.43 7.95 -41.52
CA ARG A 717 -1.07 9.36 -41.29
C ARG A 717 -1.56 9.87 -39.95
N ALA A 718 -2.74 9.44 -39.49
CA ALA A 718 -3.27 9.84 -38.19
C ALA A 718 -2.39 9.34 -37.04
N LEU A 719 -1.96 8.07 -37.08
CA LEU A 719 -1.02 7.54 -36.08
C LEU A 719 0.34 8.24 -36.15
N ALA A 720 0.89 8.44 -37.36
CA ALA A 720 2.17 9.15 -37.52
C ALA A 720 2.12 10.57 -36.94
N ALA A 721 1.02 11.31 -37.17
CA ALA A 721 0.83 12.65 -36.62
C ALA A 721 0.70 12.66 -35.09
N GLN A 722 0.10 11.62 -34.50
CA GLN A 722 0.01 11.49 -33.04
C GLN A 722 1.36 11.17 -32.40
N LEU A 723 2.12 10.23 -32.97
CA LEU A 723 3.47 9.90 -32.52
C LEU A 723 4.42 11.10 -32.64
N HIS A 724 4.28 11.90 -33.70
CA HIS A 724 5.10 13.11 -33.88
C HIS A 724 4.84 14.12 -32.75
N ARG A 725 3.56 14.46 -32.50
CA ARG A 725 3.19 15.39 -31.42
C ARG A 725 3.66 14.89 -30.05
N ALA A 726 3.36 13.64 -29.71
CA ALA A 726 3.75 13.09 -28.43
C ALA A 726 5.28 12.97 -28.27
N SER A 727 6.04 12.77 -29.38
CA SER A 727 7.50 12.84 -29.34
C SER A 727 8.03 14.26 -29.11
N GLU A 728 7.37 15.29 -29.63
CA GLU A 728 7.71 16.68 -29.34
C GLU A 728 7.46 16.99 -27.86
N ASP A 729 6.30 16.58 -27.34
CA ASP A 729 5.94 16.73 -25.93
C ASP A 729 6.93 15.99 -25.00
N MET A 730 7.36 14.77 -25.36
CA MET A 730 8.41 14.04 -24.62
C MET A 730 9.77 14.77 -24.62
N ARG A 731 10.16 15.38 -25.74
CA ARG A 731 11.41 16.15 -25.82
C ARG A 731 11.31 17.44 -25.00
N SER A 732 10.19 18.13 -25.09
CA SER A 732 9.90 19.31 -24.27
C SER A 732 9.89 18.96 -22.78
N PHE A 733 9.32 17.81 -22.40
CA PHE A 733 9.35 17.29 -21.03
C PHE A 733 10.78 17.07 -20.52
N VAL A 734 11.63 16.38 -21.29
CA VAL A 734 13.03 16.13 -20.90
C VAL A 734 13.79 17.45 -20.77
N LEU A 735 13.68 18.34 -21.77
CA LEU A 735 14.34 19.65 -21.74
C LEU A 735 13.86 20.53 -20.58
N ALA A 736 12.55 20.53 -20.28
CA ALA A 736 12.00 21.27 -19.15
C ALA A 736 12.48 20.71 -17.80
N ARG A 737 12.67 19.40 -17.70
CA ARG A 737 13.15 18.73 -16.49
C ARG A 737 14.65 18.88 -16.27
N GLU A 738 15.45 18.82 -17.32
CA GLU A 738 16.90 19.09 -17.30
C GLU A 738 17.21 20.58 -17.03
N ALA A 739 16.39 21.49 -17.55
CA ALA A 739 16.52 22.93 -17.31
C ALA A 739 15.92 23.42 -15.98
N ILE A 740 15.49 22.52 -15.08
CA ILE A 740 14.86 22.85 -13.77
C ILE A 740 13.59 23.74 -13.93
N ARG A 741 12.88 23.65 -15.06
CA ARG A 741 11.62 24.38 -15.34
C ARG A 741 10.38 23.51 -15.09
N ARG A 742 10.35 22.79 -13.95
CA ARG A 742 9.30 21.81 -13.62
C ARG A 742 7.89 22.43 -13.58
N GLY A 743 7.76 23.72 -13.27
CA GLY A 743 6.48 24.43 -13.21
C GLY A 743 5.85 24.80 -14.55
N LEU A 744 6.55 24.58 -15.67
CA LEU A 744 6.05 24.86 -17.02
C LEU A 744 5.69 23.58 -17.80
N ILE A 745 5.82 22.41 -17.18
CA ILE A 745 5.49 21.13 -17.79
C ILE A 745 3.97 21.02 -17.86
N THR A 746 3.44 20.99 -19.08
CA THR A 746 2.02 20.77 -19.34
C THR A 746 1.61 19.33 -18.96
N THR A 747 0.30 19.10 -18.77
CA THR A 747 -0.19 17.75 -18.44
C THR A 747 0.08 16.78 -19.59
N GLU A 748 0.02 17.28 -20.81
CA GLU A 748 0.36 16.59 -22.05
C GLU A 748 1.84 16.18 -22.06
N GLU A 749 2.76 17.10 -21.80
CA GLU A 749 4.21 16.80 -21.71
C GLU A 749 4.54 15.79 -20.60
N ASN A 750 3.92 15.92 -19.42
CA ASN A 750 4.16 15.01 -18.30
C ASN A 750 3.67 13.58 -18.59
N LYS A 751 2.63 13.42 -19.43
CA LYS A 751 2.04 12.11 -19.78
C LYS A 751 2.44 11.62 -21.17
N ALA A 752 3.19 12.41 -21.94
CA ALA A 752 3.54 12.11 -23.32
C ALA A 752 4.26 10.77 -23.48
N TYR A 753 5.12 10.40 -22.53
CA TYR A 753 5.80 9.10 -22.55
C TYR A 753 4.81 7.93 -22.43
N GLU A 754 3.77 8.05 -21.58
CA GLU A 754 2.73 7.02 -21.44
C GLU A 754 1.89 6.92 -22.71
N ASP A 755 1.54 8.06 -23.31
CA ASP A 755 0.77 8.09 -24.56
C ASP A 755 1.58 7.48 -25.72
N VAL A 756 2.87 7.76 -25.83
CA VAL A 756 3.76 7.12 -26.82
C VAL A 756 3.86 5.62 -26.59
N LEU A 757 4.06 5.17 -25.35
CA LEU A 757 4.12 3.75 -25.01
C LEU A 757 2.80 3.05 -25.37
N ARG A 758 1.64 3.68 -25.12
CA ARG A 758 0.32 3.16 -25.51
C ARG A 758 0.09 3.15 -27.01
N LEU A 759 0.59 4.15 -27.74
CA LEU A 759 0.50 4.20 -29.20
C LEU A 759 1.44 3.17 -29.86
N ILE A 760 2.57 2.83 -29.25
CA ILE A 760 3.51 1.83 -29.79
C ILE A 760 3.09 0.40 -29.39
N ALA A 761 2.92 0.16 -28.10
CA ALA A 761 2.72 -1.18 -27.53
C ALA A 761 1.25 -1.54 -27.29
N GLY A 762 0.32 -0.58 -27.40
CA GLY A 762 -1.05 -0.76 -26.95
C GLY A 762 -1.19 -0.61 -25.43
N LEU A 763 -2.35 -0.95 -24.89
CA LEU A 763 -2.55 -0.93 -23.44
C LEU A 763 -1.68 -2.02 -22.78
N PRO A 764 -0.99 -1.72 -21.66
CA PRO A 764 -0.15 -2.70 -20.97
C PRO A 764 -0.89 -3.97 -20.55
N ALA A 765 -2.15 -3.84 -20.12
CA ALA A 765 -3.02 -4.97 -19.77
C ALA A 765 -3.41 -5.87 -20.97
N LEU A 766 -3.08 -5.47 -22.19
CA LEU A 766 -3.29 -6.25 -23.41
C LEU A 766 -1.96 -6.66 -24.06
N ALA A 767 -0.83 -6.26 -23.46
CA ALA A 767 0.49 -6.55 -23.97
C ALA A 767 0.80 -8.03 -23.77
N ARG A 768 0.51 -8.82 -24.82
CA ARG A 768 0.89 -10.24 -24.87
C ARG A 768 2.42 -10.34 -24.85
N PRO A 769 3.03 -11.24 -24.05
CA PRO A 769 4.43 -11.56 -24.25
C PRO A 769 4.63 -12.08 -25.68
N TRP A 770 5.63 -11.52 -26.37
CA TRP A 770 5.98 -11.76 -27.76
C TRP A 770 5.91 -13.25 -28.14
N LYS A 771 5.02 -13.60 -29.08
CA LYS A 771 5.18 -14.80 -29.91
C LYS A 771 6.27 -14.48 -30.93
N GLN A 772 7.46 -15.06 -30.77
CA GLN A 772 8.26 -15.39 -31.96
C GLN A 772 7.46 -16.47 -32.70
N SER A 773 6.89 -16.12 -33.84
CA SER A 773 6.50 -17.13 -34.82
C SER A 773 7.77 -17.82 -35.26
N GLU A 774 7.83 -19.13 -35.06
CA GLU A 774 8.72 -20.01 -35.81
C GLU A 774 8.29 -19.90 -37.29
N ASP A 775 9.03 -19.09 -38.05
CA ASP A 775 9.26 -19.27 -39.49
C ASP A 775 10.73 -19.68 -39.69
#